data_AF-D3B444-F1
#
_entry.id   AF-D3B444-F1
#
_cell.length_a   1.000
_cell.length_b   1.000
_cell.length_c   1.000
_cell.angle_alpha   90.00
_cell.angle_beta   90.00
_cell.angle_gamma   90.00
#
_symmetry.space_group_name_H-M   'P 1'
#
loop_
_entity.id
_entity.type
_entity.pdbx_description
1 polymer ?
#
loop_
_entity_poly.entity_id
_entity_poly.type
_entity_poly.pdbx_seq_one_letter_code
_entity_poly.pdbx_strand_id
1 'polypeptide(L)'
;MSIDIKKLQEFSNNAWDKDILPTLEKYIEIPNQSPLYDSEWATNGYTEQAIVLLNDWVKAQNVPGLTTEIKRIEGLTPIILIIVEATKTNPKNVLLYGHMDKQPPLTEQWEEGLHPYKAVTRNKRLYGRGGADDGYSTFGSVMAVKALKEQNIPHDRYVIIIEGSEESGSIHLPQYIDKFESVIQAPSLVVCLDSGCGNYEQLWMTSSLRGVLTGDLTVKVLEQASHSGSASGIVPSSFRIVRQILNRIENEQTGEMLKELQVPIPAYRIEETKLCAQILGDTVHTEFFWDGKTQPVTSDPTELLINKTWKPTLCVTGADNLPPISNAGNVMRTKTTLKLSVRLPPSMKGPVAAKVLKEALEKDAPYNATVSFKVDKCAEGWDSPAINPWLQTALGEASEKIFGKPHVFFGEGGTIPFMGMLGAKFPQAQFIITGLLGPQSNAHGPNEFLDIEYVEEIKEEEIKNLIELDRLDSGRSSNSSRRNSTDSDIESNSNNNNNHIGEENEEFGQVNEQDQDKVYLVKDSTSSSSSSTLEDKYKNTMRDKLYLRNWISFHFMGNINNFSYCVVNAAGQSLANYFHNQKNIGLILWANIAFGFAARMLNTFVLENVNTKLKIIVNCLFMVAGLVGVALSVYLFPSDLVNGWSSGTGVAGVCGSLFYILLSGVAGLSNPTIFYIILPTTLVYGALFFLGLKVPGGTPGQQHSEYTPLREDETTAKEEVVNISQGDKLSNIEVAPECEIKPVRGPPCETKQERYIRCAKLVWFNSVNLMLVYFFEYVASVGGADLAVKSIKGNWFQENSYAILSFCYQFGVLLSRSSLQLFKIKRIGIITILQGLNMALWLIQGRYKMIDSVWILFALMVYCGLLGGASYVNVFYLILHDKKIPDEDREVCINYAALLVTFGITMASVFILIMNHTFMKNEVSTGSEDSSAAHSADLLLSYLRF
;
A
#
# COMPACT_ATOMS: atom_id res chain seq x y z
N MET A 1 33.37 -28.38 -35.62
CA MET A 1 34.45 -28.03 -34.66
C MET A 1 33.82 -28.01 -33.27
N SER A 2 34.52 -28.45 -32.24
CA SER A 2 34.06 -28.29 -30.84
C SER A 2 34.43 -26.89 -30.34
N ILE A 3 33.58 -26.29 -29.51
CA ILE A 3 33.89 -25.00 -28.88
C ILE A 3 35.10 -25.11 -27.95
N ASP A 4 35.92 -24.07 -27.93
CA ASP A 4 36.97 -23.90 -26.93
C ASP A 4 36.36 -23.29 -25.67
N ILE A 5 36.15 -24.13 -24.65
CA ILE A 5 35.52 -23.74 -23.38
C ILE A 5 36.35 -22.71 -22.62
N LYS A 6 37.68 -22.74 -22.71
CA LYS A 6 38.51 -21.74 -22.02
C LYS A 6 38.34 -20.37 -22.66
N LYS A 7 38.33 -20.32 -24.00
CA LYS A 7 38.03 -19.07 -24.71
C LYS A 7 36.62 -18.58 -24.46
N LEU A 8 35.67 -19.50 -24.31
CA LEU A 8 34.29 -19.18 -23.95
C LEU A 8 34.21 -18.52 -22.56
N GLN A 9 34.86 -19.11 -21.56
CA GLN A 9 34.95 -18.59 -20.20
C GLN A 9 35.61 -17.20 -20.18
N GLU A 10 36.76 -17.07 -20.84
CA GLU A 10 37.45 -15.78 -20.97
C GLU A 10 36.59 -14.74 -21.69
N PHE A 11 35.85 -15.12 -22.73
CA PHE A 11 34.92 -14.24 -23.44
C PHE A 11 33.74 -13.81 -22.55
N SER A 12 33.10 -14.77 -21.87
CA SER A 12 31.95 -14.55 -20.99
C SER A 12 32.30 -13.59 -19.85
N ASN A 13 33.41 -13.85 -19.15
CA ASN A 13 33.86 -13.04 -18.03
C ASN A 13 34.25 -11.62 -18.47
N ASN A 14 34.96 -11.49 -19.60
CA ASN A 14 35.30 -10.18 -20.15
C ASN A 14 34.06 -9.37 -20.56
N ALA A 15 33.08 -10.01 -21.21
CA ALA A 15 31.84 -9.35 -21.62
C ALA A 15 30.99 -8.94 -20.40
N TRP A 16 30.97 -9.78 -19.36
CA TRP A 16 30.23 -9.51 -18.13
C TRP A 16 30.73 -8.25 -17.42
N ASP A 17 32.02 -8.22 -17.09
CA ASP A 17 32.61 -7.12 -16.32
C ASP A 17 32.62 -5.79 -17.09
N LYS A 18 32.87 -5.84 -18.40
CA LYS A 18 33.08 -4.62 -19.21
C LYS A 18 31.79 -4.04 -19.76
N ASP A 19 30.87 -4.89 -20.21
CA ASP A 19 29.74 -4.46 -21.03
C ASP A 19 28.38 -4.74 -20.39
N ILE A 20 28.19 -5.93 -19.78
CA ILE A 20 26.88 -6.35 -19.28
C ILE A 20 26.59 -5.72 -17.92
N LEU A 21 27.44 -5.97 -16.91
CA LEU A 21 27.19 -5.53 -15.55
C LEU A 21 26.95 -4.01 -15.45
N PRO A 22 27.76 -3.13 -16.07
CA PRO A 22 27.51 -1.69 -16.01
C PRO A 22 26.20 -1.24 -16.70
N THR A 23 25.73 -2.00 -17.69
CA THR A 23 24.48 -1.70 -18.39
C THR A 23 23.28 -2.23 -17.61
N LEU A 24 23.41 -3.43 -17.03
CA LEU A 24 22.40 -4.03 -16.16
C LEU A 24 22.17 -3.20 -14.89
N GLU A 25 23.24 -2.65 -14.30
CA GLU A 25 23.14 -1.71 -13.18
C GLU A 25 22.31 -0.47 -13.55
N LYS A 26 22.57 0.13 -14.73
CA LYS A 26 21.78 1.26 -15.23
C LYS A 26 20.33 0.87 -15.54
N TYR A 27 20.12 -0.32 -16.08
CA TYR A 27 18.78 -0.82 -16.34
C TYR A 27 17.99 -0.98 -15.02
N ILE A 28 18.60 -1.52 -13.96
CA ILE A 28 17.99 -1.63 -12.63
C ILE A 28 17.51 -0.26 -12.12
N GLU A 29 18.29 0.80 -12.35
CA GLU A 29 17.95 2.17 -11.92
C GLU A 29 16.73 2.77 -12.65
N ILE A 30 16.32 2.21 -13.80
CA ILE A 30 15.13 2.65 -14.54
C ILE A 30 13.87 2.02 -13.90
N PRO A 31 12.91 2.81 -13.40
CA PRO A 31 11.71 2.29 -12.72
C PRO A 31 10.59 1.94 -13.73
N ASN A 32 10.88 1.13 -14.74
CA ASN A 32 9.95 0.76 -15.81
C ASN A 32 9.00 -0.38 -15.41
N GLN A 33 8.07 -0.06 -14.52
CA GLN A 33 7.02 -1.00 -14.10
C GLN A 33 6.12 -1.41 -15.27
N SER A 34 5.61 -2.64 -15.19
CA SER A 34 4.67 -3.18 -16.17
C SER A 34 3.30 -2.46 -16.17
N PRO A 35 2.55 -2.45 -17.29
CA PRO A 35 1.29 -1.69 -17.42
C PRO A 35 0.23 -1.90 -16.32
N LEU A 36 0.15 -3.09 -15.72
CA LEU A 36 -0.79 -3.39 -14.64
C LEU A 36 -0.47 -2.60 -13.36
N TYR A 37 0.81 -2.28 -13.15
CA TYR A 37 1.31 -1.65 -11.92
C TYR A 37 1.53 -0.14 -12.08
N ASP A 38 1.62 0.34 -13.32
CA ASP A 38 1.84 1.74 -13.64
C ASP A 38 0.93 2.18 -14.78
N SER A 39 -0.13 2.93 -14.47
CA SER A 39 -1.09 3.41 -15.48
C SER A 39 -0.49 4.47 -16.43
N GLU A 40 0.64 5.07 -16.06
CA GLU A 40 1.35 6.09 -16.83
C GLU A 40 2.57 5.52 -17.58
N TRP A 41 2.71 4.19 -17.67
CA TRP A 41 3.82 3.50 -18.34
C TRP A 41 4.12 4.07 -19.74
N ALA A 42 3.07 4.49 -20.47
CA ALA A 42 3.17 5.03 -21.82
C ALA A 42 3.62 6.50 -21.88
N THR A 43 3.44 7.27 -20.81
CA THR A 43 3.63 8.73 -20.78
C THR A 43 4.82 9.15 -19.91
N ASN A 44 5.20 8.35 -18.92
CA ASN A 44 6.30 8.68 -17.99
C ASN A 44 7.70 8.46 -18.60
N GLY A 45 7.80 7.72 -19.71
CA GLY A 45 9.02 7.52 -20.47
C GLY A 45 9.96 6.44 -19.93
N TYR A 46 9.65 5.73 -18.85
CA TYR A 46 10.54 4.72 -18.28
C TYR A 46 10.67 3.47 -19.16
N THR A 47 9.55 2.96 -19.71
CA THR A 47 9.57 1.85 -20.66
C THR A 47 10.41 2.21 -21.90
N GLU A 48 10.31 3.45 -22.38
CA GLU A 48 11.10 3.93 -23.51
C GLU A 48 12.59 4.06 -23.15
N GLN A 49 12.93 4.52 -21.94
CA GLN A 49 14.32 4.55 -21.47
C GLN A 49 14.94 3.14 -21.40
N ALA A 50 14.21 2.17 -20.82
CA ALA A 50 14.70 0.80 -20.67
C ALA A 50 14.91 0.13 -22.03
N ILE A 51 13.93 0.23 -22.94
CA ILE A 51 14.04 -0.43 -24.24
C ILE A 51 15.12 0.18 -25.13
N VAL A 52 15.29 1.51 -25.08
CA VAL A 52 16.36 2.18 -25.82
C VAL A 52 17.71 1.80 -25.25
N LEU A 53 17.88 1.77 -23.92
CA LEU A 53 19.12 1.34 -23.26
C LEU A 53 19.53 -0.07 -23.71
N LEU A 54 18.61 -1.03 -23.62
CA LEU A 54 18.87 -2.42 -24.00
C LEU A 54 19.16 -2.55 -25.49
N ASN A 55 18.35 -1.93 -26.35
CA ASN A 55 18.55 -2.00 -27.81
C ASN A 55 19.85 -1.32 -28.27
N ASP A 56 20.25 -0.21 -27.64
CA ASP A 56 21.51 0.45 -27.96
C ASP A 56 22.72 -0.38 -27.50
N TRP A 57 22.60 -1.07 -26.37
CA TRP A 57 23.59 -2.06 -25.96
C TRP A 57 23.72 -3.18 -27.00
N VAL A 58 22.60 -3.74 -27.49
CA VAL A 58 22.61 -4.78 -28.54
C VAL A 58 23.33 -4.30 -29.80
N LYS A 59 23.05 -3.07 -30.27
CA LYS A 59 23.75 -2.49 -31.42
C LYS A 59 25.26 -2.35 -31.18
N ALA A 60 25.65 -1.90 -29.99
CA ALA A 60 27.05 -1.69 -29.64
C ALA A 60 27.87 -2.99 -29.68
N GLN A 61 27.23 -4.16 -29.55
CA GLN A 61 27.90 -5.45 -29.63
C GLN A 61 28.47 -5.78 -31.02
N ASN A 62 28.00 -5.10 -32.08
CA ASN A 62 28.48 -5.23 -33.46
C ASN A 62 28.55 -6.69 -33.96
N VAL A 63 27.56 -7.51 -33.60
CA VAL A 63 27.51 -8.93 -33.96
C VAL A 63 27.27 -9.08 -35.47
N PRO A 64 28.15 -9.74 -36.24
CA PRO A 64 28.00 -9.84 -37.69
C PRO A 64 26.69 -10.53 -38.11
N GLY A 65 25.89 -9.87 -38.96
CA GLY A 65 24.62 -10.41 -39.46
C GLY A 65 23.45 -10.32 -38.46
N LEU A 66 23.63 -9.63 -37.33
CA LEU A 66 22.56 -9.29 -36.39
C LEU A 66 21.84 -8.02 -36.87
N THR A 67 20.51 -8.06 -36.86
CA THR A 67 19.64 -6.88 -37.01
C THR A 67 18.80 -6.74 -35.76
N THR A 68 18.59 -5.51 -35.29
CA THR A 68 17.76 -5.23 -34.12
C THR A 68 16.87 -4.03 -34.39
N GLU A 69 15.58 -4.17 -34.07
CA GLU A 69 14.59 -3.11 -34.24
C GLU A 69 13.65 -3.06 -33.03
N ILE A 70 13.38 -1.84 -32.56
CA ILE A 70 12.30 -1.61 -31.60
C ILE A 70 10.98 -1.55 -32.38
N LYS A 71 10.11 -2.55 -32.20
CA LYS A 71 8.79 -2.58 -32.82
C LYS A 71 7.78 -1.90 -31.90
N ARG A 72 6.91 -1.09 -32.52
CA ARG A 72 5.83 -0.36 -31.85
C ARG A 72 4.50 -0.63 -32.53
N ILE A 73 3.47 -0.83 -31.72
CA ILE A 73 2.06 -0.84 -32.10
C ILE A 73 1.37 0.16 -31.18
N GLU A 74 0.54 1.03 -31.74
CA GLU A 74 -0.16 2.05 -30.96
C GLU A 74 -0.97 1.43 -29.81
N GLY A 75 -0.82 1.96 -28.61
CA GLY A 75 -1.48 1.47 -27.40
C GLY A 75 -0.82 0.27 -26.72
N LEU A 76 0.24 -0.32 -27.30
CA LEU A 76 0.95 -1.47 -26.75
C LEU A 76 2.36 -1.10 -26.26
N THR A 77 2.87 -1.84 -25.28
CA THR A 77 4.27 -1.74 -24.87
C THR A 77 5.17 -2.13 -26.05
N PRO A 78 6.33 -1.46 -26.23
CA PRO A 78 7.23 -1.78 -27.34
C PRO A 78 7.98 -3.08 -27.06
N ILE A 79 8.44 -3.75 -28.13
CA ILE A 79 9.31 -4.93 -28.03
C ILE A 79 10.61 -4.73 -28.78
N ILE A 80 11.68 -5.41 -28.37
CA ILE A 80 12.91 -5.54 -29.17
C ILE A 80 12.77 -6.82 -29.99
N LEU A 81 12.88 -6.70 -31.31
CA LEU A 81 12.97 -7.83 -32.22
C LEU A 81 14.38 -7.88 -32.81
N ILE A 82 15.13 -8.93 -32.47
CA ILE A 82 16.48 -9.18 -32.94
C ILE A 82 16.47 -10.40 -33.86
N ILE A 83 17.14 -10.32 -34.99
CA ILE A 83 17.29 -11.43 -35.93
C ILE A 83 18.77 -11.61 -36.23
N VAL A 84 19.25 -12.84 -36.09
CA VAL A 84 20.57 -13.25 -36.55
C VAL A 84 20.42 -14.30 -37.62
N GLU A 85 20.87 -13.95 -38.83
CA GLU A 85 20.81 -14.84 -39.97
C GLU A 85 21.75 -16.04 -39.79
N ALA A 86 21.27 -17.21 -40.24
CA ALA A 86 22.01 -18.45 -40.10
C ALA A 86 23.25 -18.48 -40.98
N THR A 87 24.26 -19.24 -40.55
CA THR A 87 25.44 -19.56 -41.38
C THR A 87 25.43 -20.99 -41.91
N LYS A 88 24.47 -21.81 -41.46
CA LYS A 88 24.27 -23.19 -41.94
C LYS A 88 23.50 -23.24 -43.26
N THR A 89 23.70 -24.32 -44.00
CA THR A 89 23.04 -24.58 -45.28
C THR A 89 21.59 -25.05 -45.17
N ASN A 90 21.19 -25.66 -44.04
CA ASN A 90 19.81 -26.05 -43.74
C ASN A 90 19.46 -25.61 -42.31
N PRO A 91 19.23 -24.31 -42.09
CA PRO A 91 19.10 -23.78 -40.76
C PRO A 91 17.74 -24.07 -40.14
N LYS A 92 17.74 -24.36 -38.84
CA LYS A 92 16.53 -24.29 -38.01
C LYS A 92 16.25 -22.84 -37.61
N ASN A 93 15.05 -22.62 -37.08
CA ASN A 93 14.66 -21.36 -36.49
C ASN A 93 14.54 -21.55 -34.97
N VAL A 94 15.30 -20.78 -34.20
CA VAL A 94 15.33 -20.82 -32.74
C VAL A 94 14.85 -19.48 -32.20
N LEU A 95 13.84 -19.52 -31.32
CA LEU A 95 13.30 -18.34 -30.66
C LEU A 95 13.90 -18.25 -29.25
N LEU A 96 14.57 -17.15 -28.95
CA LEU A 96 15.01 -16.80 -27.59
C LEU A 96 14.08 -15.71 -27.05
N TYR A 97 13.61 -15.86 -25.82
CA TYR A 97 12.61 -15.01 -25.20
C TYR A 97 13.04 -14.54 -23.81
N GLY A 98 12.69 -13.28 -23.51
CA GLY A 98 12.74 -12.68 -22.18
C GLY A 98 11.92 -11.38 -22.14
N HIS A 99 11.97 -10.65 -21.03
CA HIS A 99 11.26 -9.38 -20.88
C HIS A 99 12.09 -8.30 -20.18
N MET A 100 11.60 -7.05 -20.25
CA MET A 100 12.25 -5.90 -19.63
C MET A 100 11.34 -5.11 -18.68
N ASP A 101 10.03 -5.35 -18.67
CA ASP A 101 9.15 -4.73 -17.67
C ASP A 101 9.34 -5.37 -16.29
N LYS A 102 9.00 -4.62 -15.23
CA LYS A 102 9.30 -5.01 -13.84
C LYS A 102 8.05 -5.04 -12.95
N GLN A 103 8.07 -5.92 -11.95
CA GLN A 103 7.19 -5.86 -10.78
C GLN A 103 7.26 -4.51 -10.01
N PRO A 104 6.27 -4.22 -9.15
CA PRO A 104 6.30 -3.11 -8.21
C PRO A 104 7.54 -3.11 -7.28
N PRO A 105 7.93 -1.92 -6.77
CA PRO A 105 9.20 -1.75 -6.08
C PRO A 105 9.24 -2.31 -4.65
N LEU A 106 8.11 -2.41 -3.94
CA LEU A 106 8.06 -2.83 -2.52
C LEU A 106 9.02 -2.07 -1.58
N THR A 107 9.26 -0.77 -1.84
CA THR A 107 10.39 0.00 -1.29
C THR A 107 10.57 -0.07 0.23
N GLU A 108 9.48 -0.14 1.01
CA GLU A 108 9.55 -0.18 2.48
C GLU A 108 10.08 -1.50 3.08
N GLN A 109 10.15 -2.57 2.26
CA GLN A 109 10.53 -3.91 2.71
C GLN A 109 11.97 -4.27 2.37
N TRP A 110 12.69 -3.39 1.65
CA TRP A 110 14.10 -3.62 1.31
C TRP A 110 15.01 -3.39 2.52
N GLU A 111 16.04 -4.22 2.63
CA GLU A 111 17.05 -4.12 3.67
C GLU A 111 17.86 -2.82 3.59
N GLU A 112 18.46 -2.44 4.71
CA GLU A 112 19.24 -1.22 4.80
C GLU A 112 20.36 -1.17 3.74
N GLY A 113 20.37 -0.07 3.00
CA GLY A 113 21.32 0.21 1.93
C GLY A 113 21.07 -0.55 0.62
N LEU A 114 20.01 -1.35 0.53
CA LEU A 114 19.45 -1.84 -0.73
C LEU A 114 18.24 -0.98 -1.13
N HIS A 115 17.92 -0.96 -2.42
CA HIS A 115 16.76 -0.24 -2.93
C HIS A 115 16.37 -0.82 -4.31
N PRO A 116 15.08 -0.89 -4.66
CA PRO A 116 14.63 -1.49 -5.92
C PRO A 116 15.25 -0.82 -7.15
N TYR A 117 15.39 0.50 -7.13
CA TYR A 117 15.98 1.28 -8.23
C TYR A 117 17.44 1.67 -7.99
N LYS A 118 18.19 0.84 -7.25
CA LYS A 118 19.61 1.04 -7.03
C LYS A 118 20.31 -0.30 -7.12
N ALA A 119 21.17 -0.43 -8.12
CA ALA A 119 22.01 -1.59 -8.23
C ALA A 119 23.06 -1.60 -7.12
N VAL A 120 23.15 -2.71 -6.37
CA VAL A 120 24.11 -2.86 -5.27
C VAL A 120 24.70 -4.25 -5.29
N THR A 121 26.01 -4.36 -5.50
CA THR A 121 26.72 -5.63 -5.43
C THR A 121 27.18 -5.92 -3.99
N ARG A 122 26.72 -7.04 -3.40
CA ARG A 122 27.16 -7.55 -2.10
C ARG A 122 27.37 -9.06 -2.18
N ASN A 123 28.51 -9.56 -1.72
CA ASN A 123 28.81 -11.00 -1.67
C ASN A 123 28.54 -11.71 -3.01
N LYS A 124 29.00 -11.13 -4.13
CA LYS A 124 28.78 -11.64 -5.50
C LYS A 124 27.31 -11.76 -5.93
N ARG A 125 26.41 -11.05 -5.25
CA ARG A 125 25.02 -10.89 -5.65
C ARG A 125 24.75 -9.44 -6.04
N LEU A 126 24.15 -9.24 -7.20
CA LEU A 126 23.70 -7.94 -7.68
C LEU A 126 22.25 -7.73 -7.25
N TYR A 127 22.04 -6.87 -6.27
CA TYR A 127 20.71 -6.54 -5.77
C TYR A 127 20.09 -5.39 -6.58
N GLY A 128 18.79 -5.49 -6.82
CA GLY A 128 18.01 -4.46 -7.51
C GLY A 128 16.83 -5.07 -8.28
N ARG A 129 15.73 -4.34 -8.38
CA ARG A 129 14.50 -4.82 -9.02
C ARG A 129 14.71 -5.01 -10.52
N GLY A 130 14.37 -6.20 -10.97
CA GLY A 130 14.41 -6.65 -12.35
C GLY A 130 15.78 -7.05 -12.87
N GLY A 131 16.80 -7.10 -12.00
CA GLY A 131 18.12 -7.58 -12.41
C GLY A 131 18.08 -9.05 -12.79
N ALA A 132 17.42 -9.87 -11.97
CA ALA A 132 17.24 -11.30 -12.21
C ALA A 132 15.95 -11.63 -12.96
N ASP A 133 14.96 -10.73 -12.91
CA ASP A 133 13.61 -10.93 -13.43
C ASP A 133 13.14 -9.69 -14.23
N ASP A 134 13.51 -9.54 -15.49
CA ASP A 134 14.31 -10.45 -16.33
C ASP A 134 15.36 -9.67 -17.16
N GLY A 135 15.96 -8.64 -16.56
CA GLY A 135 16.88 -7.75 -17.26
C GLY A 135 18.08 -8.48 -17.90
N TYR A 136 18.51 -9.58 -17.29
CA TYR A 136 19.69 -10.34 -17.75
C TYR A 136 19.47 -11.11 -19.07
N SER A 137 18.23 -11.49 -19.41
CA SER A 137 17.94 -12.38 -20.56
C SER A 137 18.40 -11.78 -21.89
N THR A 138 18.22 -10.46 -22.07
CA THR A 138 18.69 -9.74 -23.26
C THR A 138 20.19 -9.94 -23.46
N PHE A 139 20.96 -9.86 -22.38
CA PHE A 139 22.41 -9.97 -22.41
C PHE A 139 22.86 -11.41 -22.64
N GLY A 140 22.23 -12.37 -21.95
CA GLY A 140 22.48 -13.81 -22.11
C GLY A 140 22.30 -14.25 -23.56
N SER A 141 21.12 -14.03 -24.13
CA SER A 141 20.78 -14.46 -25.48
C SER A 141 21.65 -13.83 -26.57
N VAL A 142 22.00 -12.54 -26.46
CA VAL A 142 22.85 -11.88 -27.48
C VAL A 142 24.31 -12.32 -27.37
N MET A 143 24.82 -12.50 -26.15
CA MET A 143 26.17 -13.07 -25.96
C MET A 143 26.24 -14.53 -26.35
N ALA A 144 25.14 -15.26 -26.21
CA ALA A 144 25.04 -16.63 -26.65
C ALA A 144 25.41 -16.76 -28.13
N VAL A 145 24.79 -15.92 -28.95
CA VAL A 145 25.03 -15.90 -30.40
C VAL A 145 26.39 -15.27 -30.76
N LYS A 146 26.84 -14.23 -30.03
CA LYS A 146 28.13 -13.58 -30.29
C LYS A 146 29.31 -14.54 -30.07
N ALA A 147 29.25 -15.36 -29.01
CA ALA A 147 30.30 -16.34 -28.73
C ALA A 147 30.46 -17.39 -29.84
N LEU A 148 29.35 -17.83 -30.45
CA LEU A 148 29.38 -18.73 -31.62
C LEU A 148 30.18 -18.11 -32.77
N LYS A 149 29.93 -16.83 -33.06
CA LYS A 149 30.55 -16.12 -34.18
C LYS A 149 32.03 -15.84 -33.94
N GLU A 150 32.42 -15.43 -32.74
CA GLU A 150 33.84 -15.24 -32.37
C GLU A 150 34.67 -16.52 -32.55
N GLN A 151 34.05 -17.68 -32.29
CA GLN A 151 34.69 -18.97 -32.47
C GLN A 151 34.46 -19.59 -33.87
N ASN A 152 33.84 -18.85 -34.80
CA ASN A 152 33.51 -19.30 -36.16
C ASN A 152 32.72 -20.62 -36.21
N ILE A 153 31.82 -20.82 -35.24
CA ILE A 153 30.94 -21.99 -35.18
C ILE A 153 29.71 -21.73 -36.08
N PRO A 154 29.40 -22.64 -37.03
CA PRO A 154 28.21 -22.50 -37.84
C PRO A 154 26.93 -22.67 -37.01
N HIS A 155 25.98 -21.75 -37.17
CA HIS A 155 24.79 -21.70 -36.34
C HIS A 155 23.47 -21.58 -37.12
N ASP A 156 22.37 -21.94 -36.45
CA ASP A 156 20.99 -21.79 -36.92
C ASP A 156 20.52 -20.33 -36.94
N ARG A 157 19.29 -20.09 -37.41
CA ARG A 157 18.68 -18.75 -37.40
C ARG A 157 18.15 -18.46 -36.01
N TYR A 158 18.51 -17.32 -35.45
CA TYR A 158 18.06 -16.89 -34.12
C TYR A 158 17.11 -15.70 -34.24
N VAL A 159 15.97 -15.80 -33.57
CA VAL A 159 15.03 -14.69 -33.33
C VAL A 159 15.01 -14.44 -31.84
N ILE A 160 15.33 -13.23 -31.39
CA ILE A 160 15.26 -12.86 -29.97
C ILE A 160 14.14 -11.84 -29.80
N ILE A 161 13.23 -12.09 -28.85
CA ILE A 161 12.13 -11.21 -28.50
C ILE A 161 12.27 -10.82 -27.03
N ILE A 162 12.39 -9.51 -26.80
CA ILE A 162 12.34 -8.92 -25.45
C ILE A 162 11.07 -8.09 -25.37
N GLU A 163 10.10 -8.54 -24.56
CA GLU A 163 8.81 -7.85 -24.40
C GLU A 163 8.79 -6.86 -23.21
N GLY A 164 7.68 -6.15 -23.05
CA GLY A 164 7.49 -5.17 -21.98
C GLY A 164 6.14 -5.27 -21.28
N SER A 165 5.50 -6.45 -21.27
CA SER A 165 4.24 -6.67 -20.56
C SER A 165 4.12 -8.04 -19.88
N GLU A 166 5.22 -8.78 -19.69
CA GLU A 166 5.21 -10.14 -19.10
C GLU A 166 4.54 -10.11 -17.73
N GLU A 167 4.94 -9.14 -16.91
CA GLU A 167 4.55 -9.01 -15.51
C GLU A 167 3.07 -8.61 -15.34
N SER A 168 2.45 -8.15 -16.44
CA SER A 168 1.01 -7.91 -16.58
C SER A 168 0.25 -9.10 -17.18
N GLY A 169 0.95 -10.17 -17.55
CA GLY A 169 0.46 -11.39 -18.17
C GLY A 169 0.66 -11.46 -19.69
N SER A 170 1.72 -10.84 -20.22
CA SER A 170 2.04 -10.77 -21.66
C SER A 170 0.86 -10.27 -22.52
N ILE A 171 0.08 -9.31 -22.02
CA ILE A 171 -1.19 -8.89 -22.63
C ILE A 171 -1.02 -8.30 -24.03
N HIS A 172 0.15 -7.76 -24.36
CA HIS A 172 0.43 -7.11 -25.65
C HIS A 172 1.17 -8.02 -26.64
N LEU A 173 1.93 -9.01 -26.14
CA LEU A 173 2.77 -9.87 -26.97
C LEU A 173 2.02 -10.66 -28.06
N PRO A 174 0.81 -11.22 -27.86
CA PRO A 174 0.08 -11.94 -28.91
C PRO A 174 -0.06 -11.12 -30.21
N GLN A 175 -0.35 -9.82 -30.09
CA GLN A 175 -0.53 -8.94 -31.23
C GLN A 175 0.78 -8.70 -32.00
N TYR A 176 1.93 -8.71 -31.32
CA TYR A 176 3.23 -8.66 -31.97
C TYR A 176 3.56 -9.97 -32.69
N ILE A 177 3.32 -11.12 -32.04
CA ILE A 177 3.57 -12.43 -32.66
C ILE A 177 2.75 -12.61 -33.93
N ASP A 178 1.48 -12.20 -33.92
CA ASP A 178 0.62 -12.29 -35.11
C ASP A 178 1.03 -11.27 -36.19
N LYS A 179 1.35 -10.03 -35.82
CA LYS A 179 1.74 -8.99 -36.78
C LYS A 179 3.08 -9.28 -37.46
N PHE A 180 4.02 -9.88 -36.74
CA PHE A 180 5.38 -10.16 -37.22
C PHE A 180 5.62 -11.64 -37.51
N GLU A 181 4.56 -12.44 -37.65
CA GLU A 181 4.64 -13.89 -37.89
C GLU A 181 5.52 -14.26 -39.09
N SER A 182 5.43 -13.50 -40.19
CA SER A 182 6.26 -13.73 -41.39
C SER A 182 7.75 -13.53 -41.15
N VAL A 183 8.11 -12.72 -40.16
CA VAL A 183 9.49 -12.40 -39.78
C VAL A 183 9.99 -13.36 -38.70
N ILE A 184 9.16 -13.65 -37.70
CA ILE A 184 9.49 -14.56 -36.60
C ILE A 184 9.64 -15.98 -37.13
N GLN A 185 8.71 -16.43 -37.99
CA GLN A 185 8.59 -17.79 -38.52
C GLN A 185 8.41 -18.84 -37.41
N ALA A 186 7.95 -20.05 -37.76
CA ALA A 186 7.75 -21.09 -36.77
C ALA A 186 9.10 -21.56 -36.18
N PRO A 187 9.30 -21.49 -34.85
CA PRO A 187 10.51 -22.00 -34.22
C PRO A 187 10.45 -23.53 -34.07
N SER A 188 11.59 -24.20 -34.22
CA SER A 188 11.76 -25.61 -33.82
C SER A 188 12.19 -25.76 -32.37
N LEU A 189 12.72 -24.69 -31.78
CA LEU A 189 13.16 -24.60 -30.39
C LEU A 189 12.83 -23.22 -29.84
N VAL A 190 12.31 -23.18 -28.63
CA VAL A 190 12.13 -21.97 -27.82
C VAL A 190 13.07 -22.05 -26.62
N VAL A 191 13.85 -20.99 -26.40
CA VAL A 191 14.70 -20.80 -25.22
C VAL A 191 14.13 -19.63 -24.43
N CYS A 192 13.84 -19.85 -23.15
CA CYS A 192 13.30 -18.86 -22.23
C CYS A 192 14.23 -18.77 -21.03
N LEU A 193 14.72 -17.56 -20.71
CA LEU A 193 15.63 -17.29 -19.61
C LEU A 193 14.89 -16.56 -18.48
N ASP A 194 13.74 -17.06 -18.06
CA ASP A 194 12.85 -16.32 -17.17
C ASP A 194 12.19 -17.27 -16.16
N SER A 195 12.99 -18.16 -15.56
CA SER A 195 12.48 -19.20 -14.67
C SER A 195 13.36 -19.46 -13.46
N GLY A 196 12.86 -20.30 -12.57
CA GLY A 196 13.53 -20.70 -11.35
C GLY A 196 14.70 -21.66 -11.56
N CYS A 197 15.49 -21.79 -10.49
CA CYS A 197 16.41 -22.89 -10.30
C CYS A 197 16.25 -23.45 -8.87
N GLY A 198 16.46 -24.74 -8.68
CA GLY A 198 16.34 -25.35 -7.34
C GLY A 198 17.54 -25.04 -6.44
N ASN A 199 18.71 -24.84 -7.04
CA ASN A 199 19.94 -24.42 -6.39
C ASN A 199 20.85 -23.73 -7.43
N TYR A 200 21.98 -23.19 -6.99
CA TYR A 200 22.96 -22.51 -7.85
C TYR A 200 24.14 -23.42 -8.24
N GLU A 201 23.95 -24.76 -8.26
CA GLU A 201 25.06 -25.72 -8.43
C GLU A 201 24.94 -26.61 -9.67
N GLN A 202 23.87 -26.48 -10.45
CA GLN A 202 23.62 -27.27 -11.65
C GLN A 202 22.61 -26.60 -12.57
N LEU A 203 22.46 -27.11 -13.79
CA LEU A 203 21.42 -26.65 -14.70
C LEU A 203 20.04 -27.11 -14.24
N TRP A 204 19.09 -26.17 -14.25
CA TRP A 204 17.68 -26.43 -13.99
C TRP A 204 16.82 -26.16 -15.21
N MET A 205 16.03 -27.17 -15.57
CA MET A 205 15.13 -27.16 -16.71
C MET A 205 13.68 -27.15 -16.22
N THR A 206 12.95 -26.08 -16.49
CA THR A 206 11.53 -26.00 -16.15
C THR A 206 10.73 -26.90 -17.08
N SER A 207 10.18 -27.97 -16.51
CA SER A 207 9.40 -28.97 -17.23
C SER A 207 7.91 -28.67 -17.26
N SER A 208 7.43 -27.83 -16.34
CA SER A 208 6.04 -27.41 -16.26
C SER A 208 5.89 -26.08 -15.54
N LEU A 209 4.81 -25.35 -15.85
CA LEU A 209 4.37 -24.11 -15.23
C LEU A 209 2.90 -24.26 -14.88
N ARG A 210 2.50 -23.83 -13.68
CA ARG A 210 1.08 -23.81 -13.31
C ARG A 210 0.35 -22.69 -14.03
N GLY A 211 -0.96 -22.87 -14.20
CA GLY A 211 -1.86 -21.77 -14.56
C GLY A 211 -2.28 -20.96 -13.34
N VAL A 212 -3.05 -19.91 -13.55
CA VAL A 212 -3.66 -19.12 -12.47
C VAL A 212 -5.06 -18.66 -12.85
N LEU A 213 -5.97 -18.73 -11.89
CA LEU A 213 -7.31 -18.17 -11.99
C LEU A 213 -7.58 -17.31 -10.75
N THR A 214 -7.89 -16.04 -10.96
CA THR A 214 -8.27 -15.12 -9.90
C THR A 214 -9.73 -14.70 -10.03
N GLY A 215 -10.37 -14.41 -8.90
CA GLY A 215 -11.74 -13.89 -8.91
C GLY A 215 -12.23 -13.47 -7.53
N ASP A 216 -13.35 -12.74 -7.54
CA ASP A 216 -13.95 -12.18 -6.33
C ASP A 216 -15.18 -13.01 -5.95
N LEU A 217 -15.15 -13.66 -4.78
CA LEU A 217 -16.28 -14.38 -4.19
C LEU A 217 -17.02 -13.48 -3.21
N THR A 218 -18.25 -13.10 -3.53
CA THR A 218 -19.12 -12.29 -2.66
C THR A 218 -20.31 -13.09 -2.15
N VAL A 219 -20.56 -13.02 -0.85
CA VAL A 219 -21.76 -13.57 -0.20
C VAL A 219 -22.49 -12.46 0.55
N LYS A 220 -23.76 -12.21 0.19
CA LYS A 220 -24.65 -11.21 0.81
C LYS A 220 -25.82 -11.88 1.51
N VAL A 221 -26.10 -11.44 2.74
CA VAL A 221 -27.13 -12.01 3.63
C VAL A 221 -28.14 -10.96 4.15
N LEU A 222 -27.79 -9.68 4.11
CA LEU A 222 -28.67 -8.57 4.49
C LEU A 222 -28.52 -7.41 3.51
N GLU A 223 -29.56 -6.57 3.41
CA GLU A 223 -29.47 -5.28 2.71
C GLU A 223 -28.81 -4.21 3.57
N GLN A 224 -29.06 -4.23 4.88
CA GLN A 224 -28.51 -3.29 5.85
C GLN A 224 -27.86 -4.03 7.01
N ALA A 225 -26.80 -3.42 7.57
CA ALA A 225 -26.11 -4.01 8.71
C ALA A 225 -27.03 -3.95 9.94
N SER A 226 -26.91 -4.94 10.83
CA SER A 226 -27.78 -5.03 12.01
C SER A 226 -27.00 -5.24 13.29
N HIS A 227 -27.58 -4.86 14.43
CA HIS A 227 -27.00 -5.12 15.74
C HIS A 227 -26.84 -6.64 15.94
N SER A 228 -25.62 -7.12 16.20
CA SER A 228 -25.38 -8.57 16.23
C SER A 228 -26.18 -9.27 17.33
N GLY A 229 -26.46 -8.62 18.46
CA GLY A 229 -27.32 -9.18 19.51
C GLY A 229 -28.79 -9.39 19.09
N SER A 230 -29.28 -8.66 18.08
CA SER A 230 -30.63 -8.84 17.54
C SER A 230 -30.65 -9.89 16.43
N ALA A 231 -29.64 -9.84 15.54
CA ALA A 231 -29.60 -10.69 14.35
C ALA A 231 -29.00 -12.08 14.58
N SER A 232 -28.07 -12.24 15.53
CA SER A 232 -27.37 -13.51 15.75
C SER A 232 -28.31 -14.60 16.24
N GLY A 233 -28.21 -15.79 15.65
CA GLY A 233 -29.12 -16.91 15.88
C GLY A 233 -30.33 -16.94 14.93
N ILE A 234 -30.60 -15.84 14.22
CA ILE A 234 -31.67 -15.73 13.22
C ILE A 234 -31.06 -15.56 11.82
N VAL A 235 -30.24 -14.52 11.64
CA VAL A 235 -29.57 -14.21 10.38
C VAL A 235 -28.24 -14.96 10.30
N PRO A 236 -27.95 -15.68 9.20
CA PRO A 236 -26.66 -16.30 9.03
C PRO A 236 -25.56 -15.26 8.77
N SER A 237 -24.42 -15.39 9.46
CA SER A 237 -23.25 -14.57 9.15
C SER A 237 -22.77 -14.85 7.73
N SER A 238 -22.56 -13.80 6.93
CA SER A 238 -22.03 -13.93 5.56
C SER A 238 -20.70 -14.69 5.53
N PHE A 239 -19.81 -14.44 6.51
CA PHE A 239 -18.53 -15.16 6.64
C PHE A 239 -18.71 -16.64 6.97
N ARG A 240 -19.76 -16.99 7.74
CA ARG A 240 -20.09 -18.40 8.00
C ARG A 240 -20.53 -19.13 6.73
N ILE A 241 -21.20 -18.45 5.81
CA ILE A 241 -21.57 -19.03 4.53
C ILE A 241 -20.35 -19.12 3.61
N VAL A 242 -19.50 -18.08 3.56
CA VAL A 242 -18.24 -18.09 2.79
C VAL A 242 -17.39 -19.31 3.16
N ARG A 243 -17.14 -19.58 4.45
CA ARG A 243 -16.36 -20.77 4.87
C ARG A 243 -17.00 -22.09 4.43
N GLN A 244 -18.33 -22.20 4.48
CA GLN A 244 -19.03 -23.41 4.04
C GLN A 244 -18.89 -23.62 2.53
N ILE A 245 -18.88 -22.54 1.77
CA ILE A 245 -18.74 -22.56 0.32
C ILE A 245 -17.28 -22.83 -0.08
N LEU A 246 -16.30 -22.24 0.60
CA LEU A 246 -14.88 -22.55 0.38
C LEU A 246 -14.59 -24.04 0.64
N ASN A 247 -15.20 -24.62 1.68
CA ASN A 247 -15.05 -26.05 1.98
C ASN A 247 -15.62 -26.98 0.89
N ARG A 248 -16.34 -26.45 -0.11
CA ARG A 248 -16.76 -27.22 -1.29
C ARG A 248 -15.67 -27.33 -2.33
N ILE A 249 -14.76 -26.35 -2.39
CA ILE A 249 -13.70 -26.28 -3.39
C ILE A 249 -12.35 -26.74 -2.86
N GLU A 250 -12.13 -26.65 -1.54
CA GLU A 250 -10.91 -27.01 -0.83
C GLU A 250 -11.25 -27.68 0.51
N ASN A 251 -10.60 -28.78 0.84
CA ASN A 251 -10.73 -29.40 2.16
C ASN A 251 -9.98 -28.56 3.21
N GLU A 252 -10.68 -28.04 4.22
CA GLU A 252 -10.10 -27.16 5.24
C GLU A 252 -9.00 -27.79 6.12
N GLN A 253 -8.89 -29.13 6.16
CA GLN A 253 -7.89 -29.85 6.97
C GLN A 253 -6.62 -30.16 6.16
N THR A 254 -6.76 -30.45 4.87
CA THR A 254 -5.65 -30.93 4.02
C THR A 254 -5.22 -29.94 2.95
N GLY A 255 -6.05 -28.95 2.62
CA GLY A 255 -5.86 -28.07 1.45
C GLY A 255 -6.16 -28.76 0.12
N GLU A 256 -6.70 -29.99 0.11
CA GLU A 256 -6.99 -30.71 -1.12
C GLU A 256 -8.17 -30.08 -1.86
N MET A 257 -7.93 -29.62 -3.09
CA MET A 257 -8.97 -29.04 -3.95
C MET A 257 -9.83 -30.09 -4.65
N LEU A 258 -10.99 -29.67 -5.16
CA LEU A 258 -11.92 -30.47 -5.97
C LEU A 258 -11.23 -31.36 -7.01
N LYS A 259 -11.72 -32.59 -7.14
CA LYS A 259 -11.20 -33.59 -8.06
C LYS A 259 -11.29 -33.14 -9.52
N GLU A 260 -12.32 -32.37 -9.87
CA GLU A 260 -12.54 -31.78 -11.19
C GLU A 260 -11.49 -30.73 -11.56
N LEU A 261 -10.74 -30.21 -10.57
CA LEU A 261 -9.60 -29.30 -10.78
C LEU A 261 -8.25 -30.04 -10.81
N GLN A 262 -8.24 -31.37 -10.62
CA GLN A 262 -7.05 -32.20 -10.69
C GLN A 262 -6.82 -32.71 -12.12
N VAL A 263 -5.57 -32.96 -12.47
CA VAL A 263 -5.18 -33.57 -13.76
C VAL A 263 -4.34 -34.84 -13.50
N PRO A 264 -4.35 -35.82 -14.42
CA PRO A 264 -3.41 -36.93 -14.34
C PRO A 264 -1.98 -36.40 -14.52
N ILE A 265 -1.09 -36.78 -13.60
CA ILE A 265 0.33 -36.46 -13.67
C ILE A 265 1.04 -37.56 -14.47
N PRO A 266 1.75 -37.26 -15.55
CA PRO A 266 2.51 -38.26 -16.27
C PRO A 266 3.54 -38.96 -15.38
N ALA A 267 3.71 -40.29 -15.52
CA ALA A 267 4.61 -41.06 -14.66
C ALA A 267 6.07 -40.55 -14.73
N TYR A 268 6.54 -40.12 -15.90
CA TYR A 268 7.89 -39.57 -16.05
C TYR A 268 8.06 -38.23 -15.30
N ARG A 269 7.01 -37.41 -15.18
CA ARG A 269 7.03 -36.16 -14.38
C ARG A 269 7.14 -36.45 -12.88
N ILE A 270 6.53 -37.55 -12.42
CA ILE A 270 6.68 -38.02 -11.04
C ILE A 270 8.14 -38.44 -10.78
N GLU A 271 8.76 -39.17 -11.70
CA GLU A 271 10.16 -39.58 -11.54
C GLU A 271 11.13 -38.40 -11.61
N GLU A 272 10.92 -37.43 -12.50
CA GLU A 272 11.67 -36.17 -12.52
C GLU A 272 11.53 -35.41 -11.18
N THR A 273 10.31 -35.33 -10.64
CA THR A 273 10.04 -34.67 -9.37
C THR A 273 10.70 -35.36 -8.19
N LYS A 274 10.74 -36.71 -8.18
CA LYS A 274 11.48 -37.48 -7.16
C LYS A 274 12.98 -37.21 -7.22
N LEU A 275 13.56 -37.14 -8.42
CA LEU A 275 14.98 -36.81 -8.58
C LEU A 275 15.26 -35.38 -8.08
N CYS A 276 14.40 -34.42 -8.44
CA CYS A 276 14.47 -33.05 -7.93
C CYS A 276 14.40 -33.03 -6.38
N ALA A 277 13.46 -33.75 -5.79
CA ALA A 277 13.30 -33.87 -4.34
C ALA A 277 14.54 -34.47 -3.66
N GLN A 278 15.16 -35.49 -4.26
CA GLN A 278 16.39 -36.11 -3.72
C GLN A 278 17.57 -35.14 -3.72
N ILE A 279 17.67 -34.29 -4.74
CA ILE A 279 18.76 -33.31 -4.88
C ILE A 279 18.57 -32.15 -3.91
N LEU A 280 17.34 -31.64 -3.78
CA LEU A 280 17.04 -30.50 -2.92
C LEU A 280 16.90 -30.89 -1.44
N GLY A 281 16.38 -32.08 -1.13
CA GLY A 281 16.09 -32.51 0.23
C GLY A 281 15.21 -31.50 0.97
N ASP A 282 15.60 -31.13 2.20
CA ASP A 282 14.83 -30.20 3.04
C ASP A 282 14.85 -28.75 2.52
N THR A 283 15.72 -28.41 1.56
CA THR A 283 15.75 -27.04 0.98
C THR A 283 14.45 -26.68 0.27
N VAL A 284 13.69 -27.68 -0.20
CA VAL A 284 12.34 -27.52 -0.80
C VAL A 284 11.39 -26.69 0.07
N HIS A 285 11.55 -26.73 1.40
CA HIS A 285 10.71 -25.93 2.30
C HIS A 285 11.51 -25.05 3.26
N THR A 286 12.78 -25.34 3.56
CA THR A 286 13.58 -24.51 4.50
C THR A 286 14.03 -23.18 3.91
N GLU A 287 13.88 -22.96 2.60
CA GLU A 287 14.17 -21.67 1.96
C GLU A 287 13.17 -20.57 2.31
N PHE A 288 11.97 -20.91 2.80
CA PHE A 288 10.95 -19.94 3.19
C PHE A 288 11.19 -19.35 4.59
N PHE A 289 10.79 -18.10 4.78
CA PHE A 289 10.87 -17.41 6.07
C PHE A 289 9.70 -17.79 6.99
N TRP A 290 9.79 -18.95 7.65
CA TRP A 290 8.76 -19.46 8.56
C TRP A 290 8.62 -18.64 9.85
N ASP A 291 7.38 -18.43 10.31
CA ASP A 291 7.10 -17.84 11.62
C ASP A 291 7.04 -18.91 12.72
N GLY A 292 7.88 -18.75 13.75
CA GLY A 292 7.90 -19.60 14.93
C GLY A 292 8.08 -21.09 14.65
N LYS A 293 7.07 -21.91 15.01
CA LYS A 293 7.08 -23.38 14.85
C LYS A 293 6.25 -23.87 13.66
N THR A 294 5.81 -22.96 12.78
CA THR A 294 5.01 -23.30 11.61
C THR A 294 5.75 -24.33 10.74
N GLN A 295 5.03 -25.32 10.22
CA GLN A 295 5.57 -26.44 9.44
C GLN A 295 4.92 -26.47 8.04
N PRO A 296 5.58 -27.08 7.05
CA PRO A 296 4.95 -27.37 5.76
C PRO A 296 3.76 -28.34 5.92
N VAL A 297 2.91 -28.41 4.89
CA VAL A 297 1.70 -29.28 4.88
C VAL A 297 2.02 -30.78 4.95
N THR A 298 3.23 -31.16 4.56
CA THR A 298 3.82 -32.50 4.66
C THR A 298 5.33 -32.35 4.78
N SER A 299 6.01 -33.35 5.34
CA SER A 299 7.48 -33.37 5.43
C SER A 299 8.14 -34.09 4.27
N ASP A 300 7.38 -34.69 3.35
CA ASP A 300 7.94 -35.34 2.15
C ASP A 300 8.25 -34.30 1.05
N PRO A 301 9.52 -34.06 0.69
CA PRO A 301 9.88 -33.11 -0.34
C PRO A 301 9.29 -33.44 -1.72
N THR A 302 9.09 -34.73 -2.03
CA THR A 302 8.46 -35.14 -3.30
C THR A 302 7.01 -34.71 -3.35
N GLU A 303 6.27 -34.95 -2.27
CA GLU A 303 4.87 -34.55 -2.17
C GLU A 303 4.73 -33.02 -2.19
N LEU A 304 5.62 -32.29 -1.50
CA LEU A 304 5.66 -30.83 -1.55
C LEU A 304 5.88 -30.29 -2.97
N LEU A 305 6.83 -30.86 -3.72
CA LEU A 305 7.07 -30.45 -5.10
C LEU A 305 5.89 -30.79 -6.01
N ILE A 306 5.26 -31.95 -5.85
CA ILE A 306 4.03 -32.30 -6.59
C ILE A 306 2.91 -31.30 -6.25
N ASN A 307 2.75 -30.95 -4.98
CA ASN A 307 1.76 -29.96 -4.54
C ASN A 307 2.04 -28.57 -5.14
N LYS A 308 3.30 -28.15 -5.17
CA LYS A 308 3.75 -26.87 -5.74
C LYS A 308 3.54 -26.79 -7.25
N THR A 309 3.59 -27.91 -7.99
CA THR A 309 3.75 -27.89 -9.46
C THR A 309 2.59 -28.52 -10.23
N TRP A 310 1.99 -29.59 -9.70
CA TRP A 310 0.98 -30.38 -10.43
C TRP A 310 -0.38 -30.42 -9.75
N LYS A 311 -0.50 -29.91 -8.52
CA LYS A 311 -1.77 -29.81 -7.81
C LYS A 311 -2.37 -28.41 -7.91
N PRO A 312 -3.71 -28.31 -8.01
CA PRO A 312 -4.41 -27.05 -7.77
C PRO A 312 -4.27 -26.65 -6.30
N THR A 313 -4.10 -25.35 -6.03
CA THR A 313 -4.03 -24.81 -4.67
C THR A 313 -4.76 -23.48 -4.61
N LEU A 314 -5.55 -23.25 -3.55
CA LEU A 314 -6.23 -21.99 -3.29
C LEU A 314 -5.41 -21.11 -2.34
N CYS A 315 -5.41 -19.81 -2.59
CA CYS A 315 -4.96 -18.80 -1.65
C CYS A 315 -5.98 -17.65 -1.63
N VAL A 316 -6.36 -17.20 -0.43
CA VAL A 316 -7.18 -15.99 -0.24
C VAL A 316 -6.23 -14.80 -0.11
N THR A 317 -6.14 -13.98 -1.15
CA THR A 317 -5.14 -12.90 -1.24
C THR A 317 -5.67 -11.53 -0.82
N GLY A 318 -6.97 -11.42 -0.53
CA GLY A 318 -7.60 -10.18 -0.13
C GLY A 318 -9.03 -10.38 0.34
N ALA A 319 -9.56 -9.40 1.06
CA ALA A 319 -10.92 -9.45 1.55
C ALA A 319 -11.53 -8.05 1.69
N ASP A 320 -12.82 -7.97 1.39
CA ASP A 320 -13.63 -6.76 1.41
C ASP A 320 -14.82 -6.92 2.36
N ASN A 321 -15.30 -5.79 2.88
CA ASN A 321 -16.39 -5.73 3.87
C ASN A 321 -16.07 -6.46 5.19
N LEU A 322 -14.79 -6.58 5.54
CA LEU A 322 -14.28 -6.94 6.86
C LEU A 322 -13.63 -5.69 7.47
N PRO A 323 -14.24 -5.04 8.47
CA PRO A 323 -13.60 -3.88 9.09
C PRO A 323 -12.31 -4.32 9.79
N PRO A 324 -11.27 -3.45 9.84
CA PRO A 324 -10.12 -3.68 10.70
C PRO A 324 -10.57 -3.98 12.13
N ILE A 325 -9.89 -4.89 12.83
CA ILE A 325 -10.30 -5.35 14.17
C ILE A 325 -10.47 -4.18 15.14
N SER A 326 -9.61 -3.16 15.07
CA SER A 326 -9.70 -1.94 15.89
C SER A 326 -11.02 -1.18 15.70
N ASN A 327 -11.64 -1.32 14.53
CA ASN A 327 -12.87 -0.64 14.13
C ASN A 327 -14.05 -1.62 14.06
N ALA A 328 -13.84 -2.90 14.37
CA ALA A 328 -14.85 -3.95 14.29
C ALA A 328 -15.75 -3.93 15.53
N GLY A 329 -16.87 -3.21 15.44
CA GLY A 329 -17.95 -3.31 16.43
C GLY A 329 -18.73 -4.63 16.35
N ASN A 330 -19.65 -4.84 17.28
CA ASN A 330 -20.56 -6.00 17.31
C ASN A 330 -21.71 -5.86 16.31
N VAL A 331 -21.37 -5.83 15.02
CA VAL A 331 -22.32 -5.62 13.91
C VAL A 331 -22.41 -6.88 13.06
N MET A 332 -23.64 -7.32 12.78
CA MET A 332 -23.92 -8.32 11.74
C MET A 332 -23.78 -7.64 10.37
N ARG A 333 -22.71 -8.00 9.65
CA ARG A 333 -22.36 -7.41 8.36
C ARG A 333 -23.29 -7.87 7.24
N THR A 334 -23.51 -7.01 6.26
CA THR A 334 -24.38 -7.28 5.10
C THR A 334 -23.83 -8.33 4.15
N LYS A 335 -22.52 -8.29 3.92
CA LYS A 335 -21.82 -9.19 3.00
C LYS A 335 -20.36 -9.39 3.41
N THR A 336 -19.73 -10.39 2.79
CA THR A 336 -18.28 -10.64 2.81
C THR A 336 -17.84 -10.87 1.37
N THR A 337 -16.74 -10.25 0.94
CA THR A 337 -16.10 -10.55 -0.34
C THR A 337 -14.68 -11.04 -0.09
N LEU A 338 -14.25 -12.10 -0.77
CA LEU A 338 -12.87 -12.62 -0.74
C LEU A 338 -12.27 -12.62 -2.15
N LYS A 339 -11.02 -12.19 -2.28
CA LYS A 339 -10.21 -12.38 -3.49
C LYS A 339 -9.61 -13.77 -3.43
N LEU A 340 -10.01 -14.63 -4.38
CA LEU A 340 -9.49 -15.98 -4.51
C LEU A 340 -8.44 -16.00 -5.63
N SER A 341 -7.29 -16.62 -5.34
CA SER A 341 -6.25 -16.95 -6.32
C SER A 341 -6.06 -18.47 -6.31
N VAL A 342 -6.44 -19.11 -7.41
CA VAL A 342 -6.34 -20.56 -7.58
C VAL A 342 -5.23 -20.85 -8.59
N ARG A 343 -4.17 -21.49 -8.15
CA ARG A 343 -3.17 -22.05 -9.08
C ARG A 343 -3.73 -23.31 -9.70
N LEU A 344 -3.57 -23.44 -11.01
CA LEU A 344 -4.11 -24.54 -11.80
C LEU A 344 -2.99 -25.50 -12.23
N PRO A 345 -3.23 -26.81 -12.29
CA PRO A 345 -2.24 -27.75 -12.84
C PRO A 345 -1.84 -27.41 -14.28
N PRO A 346 -0.64 -27.81 -14.72
CA PRO A 346 -0.08 -27.44 -16.02
C PRO A 346 -1.00 -27.70 -17.23
N SER A 347 -1.69 -28.84 -17.25
CA SER A 347 -2.57 -29.24 -18.36
C SER A 347 -4.04 -28.85 -18.17
N MET A 348 -4.38 -28.14 -17.09
CA MET A 348 -5.75 -27.72 -16.83
C MET A 348 -6.18 -26.59 -17.76
N LYS A 349 -7.37 -26.74 -18.37
CA LYS A 349 -7.97 -25.73 -19.24
C LYS A 349 -8.64 -24.63 -18.42
N GLY A 350 -8.22 -23.40 -18.63
CA GLY A 350 -8.65 -22.24 -17.87
C GLY A 350 -10.17 -22.05 -17.87
N PRO A 351 -10.85 -22.05 -19.04
CA PRO A 351 -12.30 -21.94 -19.12
C PRO A 351 -13.07 -23.06 -18.40
N VAL A 352 -12.51 -24.28 -18.37
CA VAL A 352 -13.10 -25.42 -17.64
C VAL A 352 -13.00 -25.20 -16.14
N ALA A 353 -11.81 -24.83 -15.65
CA ALA A 353 -11.59 -24.53 -14.23
C ALA A 353 -12.48 -23.37 -13.75
N ALA A 354 -12.62 -22.31 -14.56
CA ALA A 354 -13.49 -21.17 -14.25
C ALA A 354 -14.96 -21.59 -14.09
N LYS A 355 -15.45 -22.44 -14.99
CA LYS A 355 -16.81 -22.97 -14.94
C LYS A 355 -17.01 -23.84 -13.69
N VAL A 356 -16.09 -24.79 -13.44
CA VAL A 356 -16.14 -25.70 -12.27
C VAL A 356 -16.16 -24.91 -10.97
N LEU A 357 -15.25 -23.93 -10.81
CA LEU A 357 -15.20 -23.08 -9.61
C LEU A 357 -16.48 -22.27 -9.45
N LYS A 358 -16.96 -21.61 -10.51
CA LYS A 358 -18.17 -20.80 -10.45
C LYS A 358 -19.39 -21.63 -10.03
N GLU A 359 -19.57 -22.79 -10.65
CA GLU A 359 -20.66 -23.71 -10.32
C GLU A 359 -20.56 -24.20 -8.87
N ALA A 360 -19.38 -24.66 -8.43
CA ALA A 360 -19.19 -25.16 -7.05
C ALA A 360 -19.42 -24.08 -5.98
N LEU A 361 -19.02 -22.84 -6.27
CA LEU A 361 -19.15 -21.71 -5.35
C LEU A 361 -20.60 -21.17 -5.27
N GLU A 362 -21.32 -21.08 -6.39
CA GLU A 362 -22.65 -20.44 -6.44
C GLU A 362 -23.82 -21.42 -6.23
N LYS A 363 -23.64 -22.71 -6.53
CA LYS A 363 -24.71 -23.71 -6.45
C LYS A 363 -25.24 -23.89 -5.02
N ASP A 364 -26.55 -24.06 -4.86
CA ASP A 364 -27.20 -24.39 -3.58
C ASP A 364 -26.70 -23.51 -2.42
N ALA A 365 -26.72 -22.19 -2.61
CA ALA A 365 -26.24 -21.22 -1.63
C ALA A 365 -26.93 -21.45 -0.27
N PRO A 366 -26.18 -21.65 0.82
CA PRO A 366 -26.76 -21.89 2.14
C PRO A 366 -27.73 -20.77 2.53
N TYR A 367 -28.89 -21.14 3.08
CA TYR A 367 -29.96 -20.22 3.48
C TYR A 367 -30.51 -19.35 2.34
N ASN A 368 -30.32 -19.77 1.07
CA ASN A 368 -30.66 -19.00 -0.13
C ASN A 368 -30.01 -17.61 -0.16
N ALA A 369 -28.81 -17.47 0.43
CA ALA A 369 -28.05 -16.23 0.36
C ALA A 369 -27.67 -15.89 -1.09
N THR A 370 -27.46 -14.60 -1.37
CA THR A 370 -26.96 -14.18 -2.68
C THR A 370 -25.45 -14.43 -2.73
N VAL A 371 -25.02 -15.32 -3.61
CA VAL A 371 -23.61 -15.67 -3.83
C VAL A 371 -23.24 -15.34 -5.26
N SER A 372 -22.09 -14.72 -5.46
CA SER A 372 -21.54 -14.47 -6.80
C SER A 372 -20.03 -14.65 -6.80
N PHE A 373 -19.51 -15.37 -7.79
CA PHE A 373 -18.10 -15.46 -8.10
C PHE A 373 -17.83 -14.81 -9.47
N LYS A 374 -17.06 -13.72 -9.45
CA LYS A 374 -16.66 -12.97 -10.65
C LYS A 374 -15.20 -13.28 -10.95
N VAL A 375 -14.94 -13.95 -12.07
CA VAL A 375 -13.58 -14.21 -12.56
C VAL A 375 -12.96 -12.90 -13.03
N ASP A 376 -11.68 -12.71 -12.71
CA ASP A 376 -10.87 -11.54 -13.03
C ASP A 376 -9.83 -11.89 -14.11
N LYS A 377 -8.83 -12.70 -13.77
CA LYS A 377 -7.81 -13.20 -14.70
C LYS A 377 -7.85 -14.72 -14.77
N CYS A 378 -7.59 -15.27 -15.95
CA CYS A 378 -7.39 -16.70 -16.14
C CYS A 378 -6.29 -16.94 -17.19
N ALA A 379 -5.22 -17.61 -16.76
CA ALA A 379 -4.14 -18.06 -17.64
C ALA A 379 -3.96 -19.58 -17.48
N GLU A 380 -3.82 -20.27 -18.60
CA GLU A 380 -3.54 -21.71 -18.61
C GLU A 380 -2.10 -21.96 -18.16
N GLY A 381 -1.84 -23.15 -17.63
CA GLY A 381 -0.48 -23.62 -17.38
C GLY A 381 0.19 -24.11 -18.66
N TRP A 382 1.37 -24.71 -18.49
CA TRP A 382 2.13 -25.30 -19.58
C TRP A 382 2.89 -26.53 -19.08
N ASP A 383 2.80 -27.64 -19.81
CA ASP A 383 3.65 -28.82 -19.63
C ASP A 383 4.53 -28.96 -20.87
N SER A 384 5.82 -29.11 -20.67
CA SER A 384 6.77 -29.28 -21.75
C SER A 384 6.48 -30.56 -22.52
N PRO A 385 6.59 -30.58 -23.87
CA PRO A 385 6.56 -31.84 -24.60
C PRO A 385 7.70 -32.76 -24.14
N ALA A 386 7.58 -34.06 -24.44
CA ALA A 386 8.66 -35.00 -24.20
C ALA A 386 9.93 -34.51 -24.93
N ILE A 387 11.03 -34.43 -24.18
CA ILE A 387 12.30 -33.95 -24.70
C ILE A 387 12.88 -34.92 -25.72
N ASN A 388 13.35 -34.39 -26.84
CA ASN A 388 14.02 -35.16 -27.85
C ASN A 388 15.37 -35.69 -27.34
N PRO A 389 15.77 -36.94 -27.70
CA PRO A 389 17.00 -37.54 -27.20
C PRO A 389 18.27 -36.70 -27.45
N TRP A 390 18.34 -36.00 -28.58
CA TRP A 390 19.49 -35.16 -28.89
C TRP A 390 19.57 -33.94 -27.94
N LEU A 391 18.42 -33.36 -27.56
CA LEU A 391 18.40 -32.21 -26.65
C LEU A 391 18.73 -32.66 -25.23
N GLN A 392 18.23 -33.82 -24.81
CA GLN A 392 18.60 -34.46 -23.55
C GLN A 392 20.11 -34.67 -23.44
N THR A 393 20.76 -35.16 -24.51
CA THR A 393 22.22 -35.33 -24.56
C THR A 393 22.94 -33.98 -24.52
N ALA A 394 22.49 -33.00 -25.29
CA ALA A 394 23.08 -31.66 -25.31
C ALA A 394 23.06 -31.02 -23.91
N LEU A 395 21.91 -31.01 -23.23
CA LEU A 395 21.77 -30.46 -21.87
C LEU A 395 22.59 -31.24 -20.85
N GLY A 396 22.62 -32.58 -20.95
CA GLY A 396 23.46 -33.43 -20.10
C GLY A 396 24.94 -33.11 -20.23
N GLU A 397 25.45 -33.05 -21.45
CA GLU A 397 26.83 -32.65 -21.69
C GLU A 397 27.10 -31.20 -21.30
N ALA A 398 26.14 -30.30 -21.51
CA ALA A 398 26.21 -28.89 -21.16
C ALA A 398 26.47 -28.72 -19.66
N SER A 399 25.53 -29.22 -18.86
CA SER A 399 25.56 -29.17 -17.40
C SER A 399 26.81 -29.85 -16.82
N GLU A 400 27.18 -31.04 -17.31
CA GLU A 400 28.32 -31.78 -16.75
C GLU A 400 29.65 -31.05 -16.94
N LYS A 401 29.90 -30.40 -18.09
CA LYS A 401 31.21 -29.71 -18.28
C LYS A 401 31.26 -28.34 -17.61
N ILE A 402 30.13 -27.71 -17.29
CA ILE A 402 30.08 -26.38 -16.70
C ILE A 402 29.96 -26.49 -15.18
N PHE A 403 28.95 -27.21 -14.71
CA PHE A 403 28.66 -27.37 -13.28
C PHE A 403 29.28 -28.63 -12.65
N GLY A 404 29.78 -29.58 -13.46
CA GLY A 404 30.23 -30.87 -12.93
C GLY A 404 29.10 -31.76 -12.38
N LYS A 405 27.86 -31.43 -12.74
CA LYS A 405 26.63 -32.11 -12.28
C LYS A 405 25.64 -32.28 -13.44
N PRO A 406 24.75 -33.30 -13.37
CA PRO A 406 23.70 -33.46 -14.37
C PRO A 406 22.64 -32.36 -14.27
N HIS A 407 22.01 -32.06 -15.40
CA HIS A 407 20.83 -31.19 -15.42
C HIS A 407 19.64 -31.85 -14.71
N VAL A 408 18.73 -31.04 -14.20
CA VAL A 408 17.53 -31.50 -13.50
C VAL A 408 16.29 -30.86 -14.09
N PHE A 409 15.27 -31.67 -14.34
CA PHE A 409 13.94 -31.18 -14.63
C PHE A 409 13.19 -30.86 -13.33
N PHE A 410 12.59 -29.69 -13.26
CA PHE A 410 11.72 -29.30 -12.16
C PHE A 410 10.48 -28.56 -12.67
N GLY A 411 9.37 -28.66 -11.94
CA GLY A 411 8.20 -27.84 -12.22
C GLY A 411 8.30 -26.50 -11.49
N GLU A 412 7.77 -25.45 -12.10
CA GLU A 412 7.64 -24.14 -11.48
C GLU A 412 6.18 -23.92 -11.03
N GLY A 413 6.02 -23.45 -9.80
CA GLY A 413 4.72 -23.16 -9.20
C GLY A 413 4.11 -21.84 -9.66
N GLY A 414 4.90 -20.97 -10.30
CA GLY A 414 4.51 -19.74 -10.99
C GLY A 414 3.80 -19.98 -12.32
N THR A 415 3.57 -18.90 -13.07
CA THR A 415 2.90 -18.92 -14.39
C THR A 415 3.61 -17.95 -15.32
N ILE A 416 4.09 -18.44 -16.47
CA ILE A 416 4.62 -17.61 -17.57
C ILE A 416 3.65 -17.80 -18.75
N PRO A 417 2.66 -16.92 -18.93
CA PRO A 417 1.55 -17.14 -19.87
C PRO A 417 2.02 -17.37 -21.31
N PHE A 418 3.13 -16.74 -21.70
CA PHE A 418 3.65 -16.83 -23.05
C PHE A 418 4.09 -18.26 -23.43
N MET A 419 4.55 -19.08 -22.48
CA MET A 419 4.98 -20.46 -22.76
C MET A 419 3.78 -21.34 -23.13
N GLY A 420 2.65 -21.16 -22.44
CA GLY A 420 1.39 -21.82 -22.80
C GLY A 420 0.92 -21.43 -24.21
N MET A 421 1.04 -20.15 -24.55
CA MET A 421 0.71 -19.64 -25.89
C MET A 421 1.61 -20.21 -26.99
N LEU A 422 2.93 -20.20 -26.78
CA LEU A 422 3.89 -20.75 -27.74
C LEU A 422 3.73 -22.26 -27.91
N GLY A 423 3.49 -23.00 -26.82
CA GLY A 423 3.23 -24.44 -26.88
C GLY A 423 1.96 -24.76 -27.68
N ALA A 424 0.91 -23.94 -27.55
CA ALA A 424 -0.31 -24.09 -28.33
C ALA A 424 -0.11 -23.72 -29.82
N LYS A 425 0.62 -22.64 -30.10
CA LYS A 425 0.86 -22.16 -31.48
C LYS A 425 1.87 -23.05 -32.23
N PHE A 426 2.89 -23.56 -31.53
CA PHE A 426 3.98 -24.36 -32.09
C PHE A 426 4.12 -25.71 -31.35
N PRO A 427 3.17 -26.64 -31.52
CA PRO A 427 3.16 -27.90 -30.78
C PRO A 427 4.33 -28.83 -31.09
N GLN A 428 5.08 -28.56 -32.16
CA GLN A 428 6.27 -29.33 -32.56
C GLN A 428 7.58 -28.73 -32.03
N ALA A 429 7.53 -27.52 -31.43
CA ALA A 429 8.72 -26.89 -30.88
C ALA A 429 9.19 -27.66 -29.64
N GLN A 430 10.51 -27.75 -29.48
CA GLN A 430 11.13 -28.11 -28.20
C GLN A 430 11.28 -26.85 -27.34
N PHE A 431 11.43 -27.03 -26.03
CA PHE A 431 11.54 -25.92 -25.09
C PHE A 431 12.73 -26.14 -24.16
N ILE A 432 13.54 -25.09 -24.02
CA ILE A 432 14.54 -24.93 -22.97
C ILE A 432 14.05 -23.74 -22.14
N ILE A 433 13.40 -24.02 -21.02
CA ILE A 433 13.03 -22.99 -20.07
C ILE A 433 13.94 -23.15 -18.87
N THR A 434 14.69 -22.10 -18.57
CA THR A 434 15.66 -22.08 -17.47
C THR A 434 15.74 -20.66 -16.91
N GLY A 435 16.51 -20.46 -15.86
CA GLY A 435 16.80 -19.12 -15.36
C GLY A 435 17.53 -19.14 -14.04
N LEU A 436 17.53 -17.98 -13.40
CA LEU A 436 18.44 -17.67 -12.29
C LEU A 436 17.70 -17.49 -10.96
N LEU A 437 16.39 -17.72 -10.92
CA LEU A 437 15.55 -17.46 -9.75
C LEU A 437 15.67 -18.61 -8.73
N GLY A 438 16.84 -18.71 -8.12
CA GLY A 438 17.16 -19.72 -7.12
C GLY A 438 16.70 -19.36 -5.71
N PRO A 439 17.05 -20.20 -4.72
CA PRO A 439 16.73 -19.92 -3.32
C PRO A 439 17.17 -18.51 -2.91
N GLN A 440 16.26 -17.78 -2.27
CA GLN A 440 16.43 -16.39 -1.80
C GLN A 440 16.57 -15.31 -2.87
N SER A 441 16.65 -15.64 -4.18
CA SER A 441 16.72 -14.62 -5.26
C SER A 441 15.57 -13.60 -5.19
N ASN A 442 14.42 -14.04 -4.66
CA ASN A 442 13.27 -13.24 -4.26
C ASN A 442 12.69 -12.38 -5.38
N ALA A 443 12.58 -12.93 -6.59
CA ALA A 443 11.74 -12.39 -7.65
C ALA A 443 10.35 -12.00 -7.10
N HIS A 444 9.83 -10.86 -7.53
CA HIS A 444 8.64 -10.19 -7.02
C HIS A 444 8.67 -9.73 -5.55
N GLY A 445 9.64 -10.19 -4.74
CA GLY A 445 9.82 -9.82 -3.33
C GLY A 445 10.83 -8.67 -3.12
N PRO A 446 11.05 -8.23 -1.87
CA PRO A 446 12.12 -7.29 -1.53
C PRO A 446 13.49 -7.96 -1.63
N ASN A 447 14.56 -7.17 -1.78
CA ASN A 447 15.94 -7.68 -1.84
C ASN A 447 16.17 -8.66 -3.00
N GLU A 448 15.46 -8.47 -4.11
CA GLU A 448 15.71 -9.23 -5.34
C GLU A 448 17.19 -9.14 -5.69
N PHE A 449 17.80 -10.29 -5.99
CA PHE A 449 19.17 -10.35 -6.46
C PHE A 449 19.38 -11.32 -7.60
N LEU A 450 20.42 -11.01 -8.36
CA LEU A 450 21.04 -11.86 -9.36
C LEU A 450 22.34 -12.45 -8.79
N ASP A 451 22.49 -13.77 -8.80
CA ASP A 451 23.72 -14.43 -8.36
C ASP A 451 24.76 -14.40 -9.48
N ILE A 452 25.82 -13.61 -9.33
CA ILE A 452 26.75 -13.29 -10.41
C ILE A 452 27.50 -14.54 -10.89
N GLU A 453 27.90 -15.43 -9.97
CA GLU A 453 28.64 -16.64 -10.33
C GLU A 453 27.74 -17.59 -11.13
N TYR A 454 26.50 -17.77 -10.67
CA TYR A 454 25.56 -18.64 -11.37
C TYR A 454 25.19 -18.11 -12.76
N VAL A 455 25.07 -16.79 -12.94
CA VAL A 455 24.83 -16.19 -14.26
C VAL A 455 25.97 -16.49 -15.22
N GLU A 456 27.22 -16.34 -14.76
CA GLU A 456 28.43 -16.63 -15.55
C GLU A 456 28.38 -18.05 -16.11
N GLU A 457 28.03 -19.02 -15.27
CA GLU A 457 27.90 -20.43 -15.64
C GLU A 457 26.71 -20.69 -16.58
N ILE A 458 25.51 -20.13 -16.32
CA ILE A 458 24.34 -20.29 -17.21
C ILE A 458 24.58 -19.71 -18.60
N LYS A 459 25.23 -18.55 -18.74
CA LYS A 459 25.54 -17.95 -20.06
C LYS A 459 26.44 -18.87 -20.88
N GLU A 460 27.48 -19.43 -20.26
CA GLU A 460 28.37 -20.40 -20.92
C GLU A 460 27.60 -21.63 -21.38
N GLU A 461 26.59 -22.01 -20.61
CA GLU A 461 25.74 -23.13 -20.91
C GLU A 461 24.79 -22.85 -22.07
N GLU A 462 24.10 -21.71 -22.08
CA GLU A 462 23.26 -21.28 -23.18
C GLU A 462 24.08 -21.28 -24.49
N ILE A 463 25.29 -20.72 -24.45
CA ILE A 463 26.23 -20.74 -25.58
C ILE A 463 26.47 -22.17 -26.05
N LYS A 464 26.74 -23.09 -25.13
CA LYS A 464 27.05 -24.48 -25.46
C LYS A 464 25.84 -25.29 -25.90
N ASN A 465 24.67 -25.04 -25.33
CA ASN A 465 23.42 -25.65 -25.75
C ASN A 465 23.14 -25.29 -27.20
N LEU A 466 23.28 -24.02 -27.58
CA LEU A 466 23.20 -23.57 -28.98
C LEU A 466 24.21 -24.30 -29.88
N ILE A 467 25.40 -24.65 -29.38
CA ILE A 467 26.43 -25.38 -30.15
C ILE A 467 26.14 -26.86 -30.30
N GLU A 468 25.68 -27.52 -29.25
CA GLU A 468 25.39 -28.96 -29.29
C GLU A 468 24.07 -29.21 -30.05
N LEU A 469 23.12 -28.27 -29.98
CA LEU A 469 22.02 -28.10 -30.95
C LEU A 469 22.56 -28.10 -32.37
N ASP A 470 23.59 -27.29 -32.63
CA ASP A 470 24.18 -27.15 -33.95
C ASP A 470 24.96 -28.40 -34.40
N ARG A 471 25.60 -29.11 -33.47
CA ARG A 471 26.49 -30.25 -33.71
C ARG A 471 25.75 -31.57 -33.92
N LEU A 472 24.80 -31.91 -33.06
CA LEU A 472 24.10 -33.21 -33.11
C LEU A 472 23.22 -33.36 -34.37
N ASP A 473 22.78 -32.24 -34.96
CA ASP A 473 21.99 -32.26 -36.20
C ASP A 473 22.84 -32.48 -37.47
N SER A 474 24.07 -31.94 -37.52
CA SER A 474 25.00 -32.16 -38.64
C SER A 474 25.46 -33.63 -38.78
N GLY A 475 25.40 -34.42 -37.70
CA GLY A 475 25.65 -35.87 -37.72
C GLY A 475 24.52 -36.72 -38.35
N ARG A 476 23.32 -36.14 -38.54
CA ARG A 476 22.20 -36.82 -39.21
C ARG A 476 22.25 -36.71 -40.72
N SER A 477 22.70 -35.57 -41.28
CA SER A 477 22.76 -35.40 -42.74
C SER A 477 23.78 -36.34 -43.39
N SER A 478 24.91 -36.61 -42.73
CA SER A 478 25.98 -37.49 -43.22
C SER A 478 25.68 -38.99 -43.11
N ASN A 479 24.76 -39.38 -42.21
CA ASN A 479 24.34 -40.78 -42.02
C ASN A 479 23.10 -41.15 -42.85
N SER A 480 22.27 -40.18 -43.25
CA SER A 480 21.13 -40.45 -44.15
C SER A 480 21.55 -40.80 -45.59
N SER A 481 22.72 -40.33 -46.03
CA SER A 481 23.28 -40.64 -47.36
C SER A 481 23.99 -42.00 -47.45
N ARG A 482 24.05 -42.78 -46.35
CA ARG A 482 24.72 -44.11 -46.32
C ARG A 482 23.79 -45.29 -46.00
N ARG A 483 22.48 -45.05 -45.85
CA ARG A 483 21.48 -46.11 -45.65
C ARG A 483 20.35 -45.98 -46.67
N ASN A 484 20.68 -46.21 -47.94
CA ASN A 484 19.69 -46.49 -49.00
C ASN A 484 20.32 -47.50 -49.97
N SER A 485 20.57 -48.70 -49.46
CA SER A 485 20.78 -49.91 -50.25
C SER A 485 20.69 -51.10 -49.30
N THR A 486 19.85 -52.09 -49.64
CA THR A 486 19.52 -53.34 -48.90
C THR A 486 18.60 -53.12 -47.69
N ASP A 487 17.54 -53.87 -47.44
CA ASP A 487 16.81 -54.88 -48.20
C ASP A 487 15.42 -55.01 -47.55
N SER A 488 14.52 -55.61 -48.31
CA SER A 488 13.17 -56.04 -47.95
C SER A 488 13.14 -57.10 -46.83
N ASP A 489 11.92 -57.30 -46.32
CA ASP A 489 11.38 -58.57 -45.81
C ASP A 489 11.23 -58.80 -44.27
N ILE A 490 10.02 -59.29 -43.96
CA ILE A 490 9.63 -60.25 -42.89
C ILE A 490 9.00 -59.72 -41.57
N GLU A 491 7.67 -59.73 -41.59
CA GLU A 491 6.73 -60.46 -40.72
C GLU A 491 7.18 -61.18 -39.41
N SER A 492 6.36 -60.93 -38.38
CA SER A 492 5.80 -61.83 -37.34
C SER A 492 6.59 -63.02 -36.76
N ASN A 493 6.62 -63.07 -35.42
CA ASN A 493 6.57 -64.21 -34.48
C ASN A 493 7.58 -63.98 -33.34
N SER A 494 7.46 -64.43 -32.10
CA SER A 494 6.44 -65.06 -31.25
C SER A 494 7.19 -65.41 -29.95
N ASN A 495 6.50 -65.40 -28.81
CA ASN A 495 6.65 -66.35 -27.68
C ASN A 495 7.96 -66.53 -26.88
N ASN A 496 7.71 -66.59 -25.56
CA ASN A 496 8.21 -67.56 -24.56
C ASN A 496 9.64 -67.47 -24.00
N ASN A 497 9.73 -67.22 -22.68
CA ASN A 497 10.07 -68.21 -21.63
C ASN A 497 10.52 -67.47 -20.34
N ASN A 498 9.79 -67.60 -19.22
CA ASN A 498 9.93 -68.56 -18.11
C ASN A 498 10.89 -68.14 -16.96
N ASN A 499 10.25 -67.90 -15.80
CA ASN A 499 10.57 -68.26 -14.40
C ASN A 499 11.95 -68.82 -13.99
N HIS A 500 12.44 -68.32 -12.85
CA HIS A 500 12.99 -69.06 -11.69
C HIS A 500 13.01 -68.09 -10.47
N ILE A 501 12.26 -68.31 -9.37
CA ILE A 501 12.56 -69.10 -8.14
C ILE A 501 13.96 -68.76 -7.59
N GLY A 502 14.19 -68.36 -6.33
CA GLY A 502 13.41 -68.26 -5.09
C GLY A 502 14.40 -68.16 -3.90
N GLU A 503 13.86 -68.11 -2.68
CA GLU A 503 14.48 -68.63 -1.43
C GLU A 503 15.56 -67.73 -0.74
N GLU A 504 15.63 -67.57 0.59
CA GLU A 504 15.06 -68.31 1.72
C GLU A 504 15.32 -67.60 3.07
N ASN A 505 14.41 -67.83 4.04
CA ASN A 505 14.60 -68.14 5.49
C ASN A 505 15.25 -67.11 6.44
N GLU A 506 14.87 -66.98 7.73
CA GLU A 506 14.18 -67.89 8.66
C GLU A 506 13.73 -67.09 9.94
N GLU A 507 12.53 -67.44 10.46
CA GLU A 507 12.10 -67.65 11.87
C GLU A 507 12.58 -66.73 13.04
N PHE A 508 11.88 -66.49 14.18
CA PHE A 508 10.92 -67.24 15.00
C PHE A 508 10.26 -66.27 16.04
N GLY A 509 9.05 -66.58 16.54
CA GLY A 509 8.66 -66.24 17.94
C GLY A 509 7.31 -65.54 18.20
N GLN A 510 6.27 -66.33 18.47
CA GLN A 510 4.93 -65.95 18.98
C GLN A 510 4.94 -65.52 20.47
N VAL A 511 3.85 -64.86 20.97
CA VAL A 511 2.92 -65.37 22.03
C VAL A 511 1.77 -64.37 22.35
N ASN A 512 0.54 -64.87 22.17
CA ASN A 512 -0.80 -64.75 22.81
C ASN A 512 -1.30 -63.58 23.70
N GLU A 513 -2.51 -63.11 23.32
CA GLU A 513 -3.85 -63.11 23.98
C GLU A 513 -4.11 -62.83 25.49
N GLN A 514 -5.19 -62.02 25.68
CA GLN A 514 -6.21 -61.96 26.77
C GLN A 514 -5.73 -61.42 28.15
N ASP A 515 -6.38 -60.46 28.83
CA ASP A 515 -7.73 -60.55 29.42
C ASP A 515 -8.02 -59.31 30.33
N GLN A 516 -9.31 -59.07 30.60
CA GLN A 516 -9.94 -58.47 31.81
C GLN A 516 -10.05 -56.94 32.08
N ASP A 517 -11.31 -56.47 31.94
CA ASP A 517 -12.21 -55.87 32.96
C ASP A 517 -11.76 -54.70 33.88
N LYS A 518 -12.45 -53.54 33.78
CA LYS A 518 -13.49 -53.12 34.76
C LYS A 518 -14.08 -51.72 34.50
N VAL A 519 -15.41 -51.67 34.59
CA VAL A 519 -16.32 -50.52 34.65
C VAL A 519 -16.24 -49.82 36.01
N TYR A 520 -16.30 -48.47 36.07
CA TYR A 520 -17.16 -47.71 36.99
C TYR A 520 -17.37 -46.26 36.50
N LEU A 521 -18.64 -45.85 36.50
CA LEU A 521 -19.19 -44.50 36.34
C LEU A 521 -18.85 -43.63 37.57
N VAL A 522 -18.78 -42.29 37.41
CA VAL A 522 -19.59 -41.28 38.14
C VAL A 522 -19.27 -39.83 37.70
N LYS A 523 -20.34 -39.04 37.76
CA LYS A 523 -20.65 -37.65 37.43
C LYS A 523 -19.80 -36.51 38.06
N ASP A 524 -19.91 -35.38 37.35
CA ASP A 524 -20.08 -33.96 37.75
C ASP A 524 -18.97 -33.13 38.41
N SER A 525 -18.75 -31.98 37.75
CA SER A 525 -18.62 -30.60 38.27
C SER A 525 -17.24 -29.92 38.44
N THR A 526 -17.15 -28.76 37.76
CA THR A 526 -16.41 -27.52 38.08
C THR A 526 -14.87 -27.53 38.12
N SER A 527 -14.22 -26.82 37.19
CA SER A 527 -13.64 -25.48 37.45
C SER A 527 -12.67 -25.04 36.35
N SER A 528 -12.73 -23.75 36.06
CA SER A 528 -11.84 -22.94 35.26
C SER A 528 -10.36 -23.08 35.62
N SER A 529 -9.46 -23.14 34.63
CA SER A 529 -8.23 -22.34 34.66
C SER A 529 -7.62 -22.15 33.27
N SER A 530 -7.49 -20.88 32.91
CA SER A 530 -6.74 -20.36 31.77
C SER A 530 -5.24 -20.47 32.01
N SER A 531 -4.47 -21.09 31.11
CA SER A 531 -3.01 -20.93 31.07
C SER A 531 -2.60 -19.92 29.99
N SER A 532 -2.93 -18.64 30.23
CA SER A 532 -2.22 -17.53 29.58
C SER A 532 -0.79 -17.52 30.13
N THR A 533 0.23 -17.58 29.29
CA THR A 533 1.62 -17.44 29.76
C THR A 533 1.80 -16.09 30.45
N LEU A 534 2.64 -16.04 31.49
CA LEU A 534 2.95 -14.81 32.24
C LEU A 534 3.53 -13.72 31.32
N GLU A 535 4.23 -14.10 30.25
CA GLU A 535 4.78 -13.18 29.24
C GLU A 535 3.70 -12.53 28.36
N ASP A 536 2.68 -13.26 27.93
CA ASP A 536 1.60 -12.71 27.10
C ASP A 536 0.70 -11.76 27.88
N LYS A 537 0.43 -12.09 29.16
CA LYS A 537 -0.20 -11.15 30.10
C LYS A 537 0.69 -9.92 30.33
N TYR A 538 2.01 -10.07 30.43
CA TYR A 538 2.92 -8.95 30.65
C TYR A 538 3.02 -8.02 29.43
N LYS A 539 3.09 -8.57 28.20
CA LYS A 539 3.17 -7.80 26.93
C LYS A 539 1.87 -7.06 26.59
N ASN A 540 0.71 -7.69 26.76
CA ASN A 540 -0.58 -7.01 26.55
C ASN A 540 -0.84 -5.94 27.62
N THR A 541 -0.52 -6.24 28.89
CA THR A 541 -0.61 -5.24 29.97
C THR A 541 0.35 -4.06 29.74
N MET A 542 1.54 -4.30 29.17
CA MET A 542 2.49 -3.23 28.79
C MET A 542 2.00 -2.39 27.61
N ARG A 543 1.40 -2.99 26.57
CA ARG A 543 0.87 -2.30 25.39
C ARG A 543 -0.33 -1.40 25.74
N ASP A 544 -1.24 -1.89 26.59
CA ASP A 544 -2.40 -1.13 27.08
C ASP A 544 -1.97 -0.01 28.04
N LYS A 545 -0.96 -0.25 28.89
CA LYS A 545 -0.35 0.79 29.72
C LYS A 545 0.37 1.85 28.89
N LEU A 546 1.03 1.49 27.80
CA LEU A 546 1.71 2.42 26.89
C LEU A 546 0.70 3.28 26.11
N TYR A 547 -0.38 2.70 25.58
CA TYR A 547 -1.46 3.43 24.90
C TYR A 547 -2.16 4.39 25.84
N LEU A 548 -2.62 3.91 27.01
CA LEU A 548 -3.31 4.74 28.00
C LEU A 548 -2.41 5.87 28.50
N ARG A 549 -1.12 5.59 28.76
CA ARG A 549 -0.15 6.61 29.15
C ARG A 549 0.07 7.63 28.04
N ASN A 550 0.26 7.21 26.80
CA ASN A 550 0.48 8.13 25.68
C ASN A 550 -0.78 8.99 25.41
N TRP A 551 -1.98 8.41 25.50
CA TRP A 551 -3.24 9.15 25.39
C TRP A 551 -3.42 10.16 26.53
N ILE A 552 -3.14 9.75 27.78
CA ILE A 552 -3.14 10.64 28.95
C ILE A 552 -2.12 11.77 28.74
N SER A 553 -0.91 11.47 28.28
CA SER A 553 0.12 12.46 27.96
C SER A 553 -0.33 13.43 26.86
N PHE A 554 -0.94 12.96 25.76
CA PHE A 554 -1.49 13.82 24.71
C PHE A 554 -2.64 14.71 25.20
N HIS A 555 -3.51 14.17 26.07
CA HIS A 555 -4.59 14.93 26.69
C HIS A 555 -4.07 16.04 27.60
N PHE A 556 -3.11 15.74 28.49
CA PHE A 556 -2.49 16.74 29.36
C PHE A 556 -1.64 17.74 28.59
N MET A 557 -0.94 17.32 27.53
CA MET A 557 -0.18 18.24 26.67
C MET A 557 -1.09 19.18 25.87
N GLY A 558 -2.16 18.67 25.26
CA GLY A 558 -3.17 19.51 24.61
C GLY A 558 -3.83 20.48 25.60
N ASN A 559 -4.03 20.04 26.84
CA ASN A 559 -4.48 20.90 27.94
C ASN A 559 -3.47 22.02 28.21
N ILE A 560 -2.23 21.70 28.58
CA ILE A 560 -1.22 22.69 28.95
C ILE A 560 -0.88 23.65 27.78
N ASN A 561 -0.83 23.16 26.53
CA ASN A 561 -0.53 23.97 25.35
C ASN A 561 -1.51 25.14 25.15
N ASN A 562 -2.80 24.92 25.44
CA ASN A 562 -3.84 25.95 25.27
C ASN A 562 -4.23 26.62 26.60
N PHE A 563 -3.80 26.08 27.74
CA PHE A 563 -4.15 26.55 29.09
C PHE A 563 -3.65 27.96 29.35
N SER A 564 -2.35 28.24 29.15
CA SER A 564 -1.77 29.57 29.38
C SER A 564 -2.39 30.63 28.47
N TYR A 565 -2.68 30.27 27.22
CA TYR A 565 -3.39 31.15 26.28
C TYR A 565 -4.81 31.50 26.78
N CYS A 566 -5.55 30.52 27.29
CA CYS A 566 -6.90 30.74 27.81
C CYS A 566 -6.90 31.54 29.13
N VAL A 567 -5.90 31.32 29.99
CA VAL A 567 -5.70 32.11 31.23
C VAL A 567 -5.39 33.57 30.89
N VAL A 568 -4.50 33.84 29.93
CA VAL A 568 -4.14 35.21 29.52
C VAL A 568 -5.32 35.91 28.84
N ASN A 569 -6.09 35.21 28.00
CA ASN A 569 -7.30 35.78 27.38
C ASN A 569 -8.41 36.05 28.40
N ALA A 570 -8.62 35.17 29.39
CA ALA A 570 -9.55 35.41 30.50
C ALA A 570 -9.11 36.60 31.38
N ALA A 571 -7.80 36.82 31.49
CA ALA A 571 -7.21 37.98 32.17
C ALA A 571 -7.16 39.25 31.31
N GLY A 572 -7.59 39.21 30.04
CA GLY A 572 -7.38 40.28 29.05
C GLY A 572 -7.91 41.66 29.50
N GLN A 573 -9.10 41.71 30.11
CA GLN A 573 -9.65 42.94 30.67
C GLN A 573 -8.81 43.46 31.86
N SER A 574 -8.42 42.57 32.77
CA SER A 574 -7.58 42.90 33.93
C SER A 574 -6.18 43.38 33.53
N LEU A 575 -5.60 42.81 32.47
CA LEU A 575 -4.30 43.22 31.92
C LEU A 575 -4.36 44.59 31.24
N ALA A 576 -5.39 44.83 30.42
CA ALA A 576 -5.59 46.13 29.80
C ALA A 576 -5.86 47.24 30.84
N ASN A 577 -6.55 46.91 31.94
CA ASN A 577 -6.77 47.81 33.07
C ASN A 577 -5.47 48.12 33.84
N TYR A 578 -4.62 47.12 34.06
CA TYR A 578 -3.35 47.26 34.78
C TYR A 578 -2.39 48.27 34.10
N PHE A 579 -2.38 48.31 32.77
CA PHE A 579 -1.59 49.28 31.99
C PHE A 579 -2.36 50.55 31.61
N HIS A 580 -3.49 50.84 32.26
CA HIS A 580 -4.36 52.00 31.99
C HIS A 580 -4.78 52.17 30.52
N ASN A 581 -4.89 51.07 29.76
CA ASN A 581 -5.10 51.11 28.31
C ASN A 581 -6.24 50.19 27.85
N GLN A 582 -7.45 50.48 28.35
CA GLN A 582 -8.68 49.71 28.10
C GLN A 582 -9.08 49.60 26.62
N LYS A 583 -8.51 50.44 25.75
CA LYS A 583 -8.80 50.46 24.30
C LYS A 583 -8.08 49.37 23.52
N ASN A 584 -7.05 48.76 24.11
CA ASN A 584 -6.10 47.89 23.42
C ASN A 584 -6.23 46.40 23.79
N ILE A 585 -7.38 45.93 24.26
CA ILE A 585 -7.64 44.49 24.50
C ILE A 585 -7.37 43.66 23.24
N GLY A 586 -7.71 44.18 22.05
CA GLY A 586 -7.39 43.54 20.77
C GLY A 586 -5.89 43.42 20.46
N LEU A 587 -5.03 44.27 21.05
CA LEU A 587 -3.57 44.19 20.91
C LEU A 587 -2.99 43.00 21.68
N ILE A 588 -3.58 42.66 22.83
CA ILE A 588 -3.22 41.48 23.62
C ILE A 588 -3.53 40.21 22.82
N LEU A 589 -4.71 40.16 22.19
CA LEU A 589 -5.08 39.06 21.29
C LEU A 589 -4.16 38.99 20.05
N TRP A 590 -3.81 40.14 19.46
CA TRP A 590 -2.92 40.22 18.32
C TRP A 590 -1.49 39.75 18.65
N ALA A 591 -0.92 40.22 19.77
CA ALA A 591 0.42 39.83 20.22
C ALA A 591 0.55 38.32 20.47
N ASN A 592 -0.51 37.69 20.99
CA ASN A 592 -0.58 36.25 21.21
C ASN A 592 -0.63 35.42 19.90
N ILE A 593 -0.97 36.01 18.75
CA ILE A 593 -1.30 35.28 17.51
C ILE A 593 -0.37 35.65 16.34
N ALA A 594 0.20 36.85 16.35
CA ALA A 594 1.01 37.40 15.25
C ALA A 594 2.23 36.53 14.89
N PHE A 595 2.94 35.99 15.89
CA PHE A 595 4.06 35.08 15.65
C PHE A 595 3.62 33.73 15.09
N GLY A 596 2.41 33.25 15.45
CA GLY A 596 1.81 32.04 14.88
C GLY A 596 1.44 32.20 13.40
N PHE A 597 1.02 33.40 12.98
CA PHE A 597 0.75 33.71 11.58
C PHE A 597 2.02 33.69 10.72
N ALA A 598 3.11 34.31 11.20
CA ALA A 598 4.40 34.30 10.53
C ALA A 598 4.98 32.87 10.39
N ALA A 599 4.89 32.05 11.45
CA ALA A 599 5.32 30.66 11.42
C ALA A 599 4.52 29.81 10.41
N ARG A 600 3.19 29.98 10.35
CA ARG A 600 2.32 29.25 9.40
C ARG A 600 2.53 29.69 7.95
N MET A 601 2.77 30.99 7.71
CA MET A 601 3.15 31.52 6.40
C MET A 601 4.46 30.93 5.87
N LEU A 602 5.50 30.85 6.72
CA LEU A 602 6.78 30.23 6.34
C LEU A 602 6.64 28.74 6.01
N ASN A 603 5.87 28.01 6.83
CA ASN A 603 5.61 26.59 6.64
C ASN A 603 4.83 26.30 5.35
N THR A 604 3.84 27.15 5.02
CA THR A 604 2.95 26.94 3.87
C THR A 604 3.61 27.28 2.53
N PHE A 605 4.54 28.24 2.47
CA PHE A 605 5.03 28.76 1.18
C PHE A 605 6.53 28.64 0.93
N VAL A 606 7.36 28.42 1.96
CA VAL A 606 8.84 28.53 1.83
C VAL A 606 9.55 27.21 2.13
N LEU A 607 9.02 26.39 3.04
CA LEU A 607 9.71 25.24 3.63
C LEU A 607 9.35 23.88 2.98
N GLU A 608 8.94 23.81 1.72
CA GLU A 608 8.72 22.51 1.07
C GLU A 608 10.03 21.86 0.58
N ASN A 609 10.99 22.62 0.02
CA ASN A 609 12.13 22.07 -0.73
C ASN A 609 13.52 22.19 -0.07
N VAL A 610 13.61 22.68 1.16
CA VAL A 610 14.90 22.84 1.88
C VAL A 610 15.35 21.51 2.51
N ASN A 611 16.66 21.22 2.58
CA ASN A 611 17.19 20.03 3.25
C ASN A 611 16.71 19.97 4.71
N THR A 612 16.18 18.82 5.13
CA THR A 612 15.61 18.57 6.48
C THR A 612 16.51 19.07 7.60
N LYS A 613 17.85 18.96 7.48
CA LYS A 613 18.81 19.45 8.49
C LYS A 613 18.89 20.99 8.57
N LEU A 614 18.73 21.69 7.45
CA LEU A 614 18.74 23.16 7.40
C LEU A 614 17.36 23.74 7.77
N LYS A 615 16.27 23.04 7.42
CA LYS A 615 14.92 23.29 7.97
C LYS A 615 14.91 23.13 9.49
N ILE A 616 15.55 22.08 10.00
CA ILE A 616 15.77 21.86 11.43
C ILE A 616 16.55 23.04 12.02
N ILE A 617 17.68 23.51 11.46
CA ILE A 617 18.46 24.60 12.06
C ILE A 617 17.74 25.97 12.04
N VAL A 618 17.10 26.36 10.93
CA VAL A 618 16.39 27.64 10.79
C VAL A 618 15.07 27.64 11.58
N ASN A 619 14.34 26.53 11.61
CA ASN A 619 13.15 26.37 12.47
C ASN A 619 13.53 26.13 13.94
N CYS A 620 14.67 25.53 14.26
CA CYS A 620 15.17 25.41 15.64
C CYS A 620 15.44 26.79 16.25
N LEU A 621 15.75 27.82 15.47
CA LEU A 621 15.95 29.17 15.97
C LEU A 621 14.65 29.95 16.22
N PHE A 622 13.56 29.66 15.49
CA PHE A 622 12.27 30.38 15.62
C PHE A 622 11.15 29.59 16.30
N MET A 623 11.28 28.27 16.48
CA MET A 623 10.16 27.35 16.71
C MET A 623 10.34 26.38 17.91
N VAL A 624 11.44 26.50 18.66
CA VAL A 624 11.77 25.62 19.81
C VAL A 624 10.75 25.63 20.94
N ALA A 625 9.84 26.62 21.02
CA ALA A 625 8.94 26.74 22.18
C ALA A 625 7.52 26.16 22.02
N GLY A 626 7.06 25.61 20.88
CA GLY A 626 5.68 25.07 20.91
C GLY A 626 5.12 24.29 19.73
N LEU A 627 5.54 24.55 18.49
CA LEU A 627 4.79 24.02 17.34
C LEU A 627 5.32 22.69 16.77
N VAL A 628 6.53 22.26 17.14
CA VAL A 628 7.13 21.01 16.63
C VAL A 628 6.46 19.75 17.19
N GLY A 629 5.79 19.81 18.36
CA GLY A 629 5.03 18.67 18.89
C GLY A 629 3.72 18.37 18.13
N VAL A 630 3.10 19.41 17.54
CA VAL A 630 1.81 19.27 16.84
C VAL A 630 1.98 18.63 15.47
N ALA A 631 3.00 19.03 14.71
CA ALA A 631 3.28 18.45 13.40
C ALA A 631 3.85 17.01 13.48
N LEU A 632 4.61 16.66 14.53
CA LEU A 632 5.13 15.30 14.74
C LEU A 632 4.08 14.31 15.27
N SER A 633 3.04 14.80 15.97
CA SER A 633 1.97 13.93 16.50
C SER A 633 1.11 13.27 15.42
N VAL A 634 1.04 13.88 14.23
CA VAL A 634 0.26 13.39 13.08
C VAL A 634 1.01 12.27 12.32
N TYR A 635 2.33 12.14 12.52
CA TYR A 635 3.19 11.17 11.81
C TYR A 635 3.62 9.98 12.68
N LEU A 636 3.57 10.10 14.01
CA LEU A 636 4.09 9.09 14.94
C LEU A 636 3.01 8.38 15.76
N PHE A 637 1.78 8.87 15.73
CA PHE A 637 0.67 8.32 16.49
C PHE A 637 -0.62 8.26 15.64
N PRO A 638 -1.45 7.21 15.77
CA PRO A 638 -2.74 7.10 15.07
C PRO A 638 -3.65 8.32 15.33
N SER A 639 -4.51 8.66 14.36
CA SER A 639 -5.45 9.80 14.42
C SER A 639 -6.38 9.78 15.66
N ASP A 640 -6.66 8.60 16.23
CA ASP A 640 -7.44 8.44 17.46
C ASP A 640 -6.70 8.86 18.75
N LEU A 641 -5.36 8.83 18.76
CA LEU A 641 -4.53 9.36 19.86
C LEU A 641 -4.44 10.89 19.81
N VAL A 642 -4.47 11.48 18.61
CA VAL A 642 -4.51 12.94 18.37
C VAL A 642 -5.85 13.55 18.82
N ASN A 643 -6.95 12.77 18.86
CA ASN A 643 -8.21 13.22 19.48
C ASN A 643 -8.04 13.54 20.98
N GLY A 644 -7.10 12.88 21.68
CA GLY A 644 -6.71 13.23 23.05
C GLY A 644 -6.23 14.67 23.17
N TRP A 645 -5.47 15.16 22.18
CA TRP A 645 -5.03 16.54 22.07
C TRP A 645 -6.19 17.52 21.85
N SER A 646 -7.08 17.24 20.88
CA SER A 646 -8.27 18.07 20.61
C SER A 646 -9.18 18.18 21.86
N SER A 647 -9.46 17.05 22.51
CA SER A 647 -10.17 16.97 23.79
C SER A 647 -9.44 17.75 24.89
N GLY A 648 -8.12 17.58 25.01
CA GLY A 648 -7.25 18.31 25.93
C GLY A 648 -7.31 19.82 25.72
N THR A 649 -7.29 20.31 24.47
CA THR A 649 -7.38 21.76 24.18
C THR A 649 -8.73 22.37 24.51
N GLY A 650 -9.83 21.61 24.37
CA GLY A 650 -11.17 22.03 24.79
C GLY A 650 -11.30 22.07 26.31
N VAL A 651 -10.78 21.05 27.01
CA VAL A 651 -10.68 21.03 28.48
C VAL A 651 -9.77 22.16 28.98
N ALA A 652 -8.69 22.51 28.27
CA ALA A 652 -7.83 23.65 28.58
C ALA A 652 -8.58 24.98 28.64
N GLY A 653 -9.51 25.19 27.71
CA GLY A 653 -10.30 26.40 27.64
C GLY A 653 -11.17 26.56 28.88
N VAL A 654 -11.84 25.47 29.27
CA VAL A 654 -12.71 25.41 30.45
C VAL A 654 -11.87 25.49 31.75
N CYS A 655 -10.81 24.70 31.86
CA CYS A 655 -9.95 24.66 33.04
C CYS A 655 -9.14 25.94 33.22
N GLY A 656 -8.61 26.55 32.15
CA GLY A 656 -7.81 27.78 32.23
C GLY A 656 -8.64 29.00 32.63
N SER A 657 -9.83 29.16 32.04
CA SER A 657 -10.76 30.22 32.44
C SER A 657 -11.28 30.01 33.87
N LEU A 658 -11.66 28.78 34.23
CA LEU A 658 -12.09 28.43 35.60
C LEU A 658 -10.96 28.62 36.62
N PHE A 659 -9.73 28.24 36.27
CA PHE A 659 -8.55 28.41 37.12
C PHE A 659 -8.25 29.88 37.39
N TYR A 660 -8.34 30.72 36.36
CA TYR A 660 -8.21 32.18 36.53
C TYR A 660 -9.32 32.71 37.46
N ILE A 661 -10.59 32.37 37.20
CA ILE A 661 -11.74 32.80 38.02
C ILE A 661 -11.56 32.38 39.50
N LEU A 662 -11.12 31.15 39.76
CA LEU A 662 -10.91 30.65 41.12
C LEU A 662 -9.77 31.39 41.83
N LEU A 663 -8.64 31.62 41.14
CA LEU A 663 -7.49 32.26 41.77
C LEU A 663 -7.66 33.78 41.93
N SER A 664 -8.21 34.46 40.92
CA SER A 664 -8.41 35.91 40.97
C SER A 664 -9.67 36.29 41.75
N GLY A 665 -10.78 35.58 41.53
CA GLY A 665 -12.10 35.93 42.05
C GLY A 665 -12.47 35.29 43.38
N VAL A 666 -11.93 34.11 43.72
CA VAL A 666 -12.20 33.42 45.01
C VAL A 666 -11.01 33.51 45.97
N ALA A 667 -9.79 33.32 45.47
CA ALA A 667 -8.57 33.39 46.28
C ALA A 667 -7.92 34.79 46.34
N GLY A 668 -8.39 35.75 45.53
CA GLY A 668 -7.93 37.15 45.56
C GLY A 668 -6.46 37.35 45.14
N LEU A 669 -5.87 36.43 44.38
CA LEU A 669 -4.47 36.49 43.98
C LEU A 669 -4.21 37.51 42.87
N SER A 670 -3.04 38.16 42.90
CA SER A 670 -2.63 39.12 41.88
C SER A 670 -2.26 38.44 40.55
N ASN A 671 -2.48 39.10 39.40
CA ASN A 671 -2.14 38.55 38.08
C ASN A 671 -0.68 38.08 37.95
N PRO A 672 0.35 38.81 38.44
CA PRO A 672 1.73 38.31 38.43
C PRO A 672 1.89 37.01 39.21
N THR A 673 1.26 36.89 40.39
CA THR A 673 1.28 35.67 41.19
C THR A 673 0.61 34.51 40.45
N ILE A 674 -0.54 34.75 39.82
CA ILE A 674 -1.24 33.75 39.00
C ILE A 674 -0.36 33.30 37.82
N PHE A 675 0.34 34.22 37.16
CA PHE A 675 1.25 33.91 36.05
C PHE A 675 2.52 33.19 36.49
N TYR A 676 3.07 33.48 37.67
CA TYR A 676 4.15 32.69 38.26
C TYR A 676 3.69 31.29 38.67
N ILE A 677 2.44 31.12 39.11
CA ILE A 677 1.86 29.82 39.47
C ILE A 677 1.69 28.93 38.22
N ILE A 678 1.41 29.50 37.05
CA ILE A 678 1.33 28.74 35.79
C ILE A 678 2.69 28.52 35.12
N LEU A 679 3.75 29.26 35.48
CA LEU A 679 5.08 29.13 34.88
C LEU A 679 5.66 27.69 34.95
N PRO A 680 5.49 26.92 36.04
CA PRO A 680 5.90 25.52 36.10
C PRO A 680 5.16 24.61 35.11
N THR A 681 3.98 25.00 34.61
CA THR A 681 3.22 24.18 33.64
C THR A 681 3.99 24.02 32.33
N THR A 682 4.79 25.00 31.92
CA THR A 682 5.69 24.90 30.75
C THR A 682 6.81 23.87 30.96
N LEU A 683 7.33 23.77 32.19
CA LEU A 683 8.30 22.73 32.56
C LEU A 683 7.65 21.34 32.62
N VAL A 684 6.41 21.26 33.10
CA VAL A 684 5.61 20.03 33.09
C VAL A 684 5.26 19.61 31.67
N TYR A 685 4.96 20.55 30.76
CA TYR A 685 4.76 20.28 29.34
C TYR A 685 6.01 19.68 28.69
N GLY A 686 7.17 20.30 28.94
CA GLY A 686 8.47 19.77 28.50
C GLY A 686 8.75 18.38 29.09
N ALA A 687 8.48 18.17 30.39
CA ALA A 687 8.67 16.87 31.03
C ALA A 687 7.72 15.79 30.49
N LEU A 688 6.45 16.11 30.23
CA LEU A 688 5.49 15.18 29.62
C LEU A 688 5.87 14.83 28.18
N PHE A 689 6.41 15.79 27.42
CA PHE A 689 6.89 15.57 26.06
C PHE A 689 8.17 14.72 26.01
N PHE A 690 9.18 15.07 26.81
CA PHE A 690 10.49 14.39 26.78
C PHE A 690 10.55 13.11 27.61
N LEU A 691 9.75 12.98 28.67
CA LEU A 691 9.81 11.86 29.62
C LEU A 691 8.50 11.05 29.68
N GLY A 692 7.36 11.67 29.36
CA GLY A 692 6.03 11.03 29.42
C GLY A 692 5.71 10.22 28.16
N LEU A 693 5.93 10.79 26.98
CA LEU A 693 5.76 10.10 25.70
C LEU A 693 6.87 9.05 25.53
N LYS A 694 6.49 7.79 25.29
CA LYS A 694 7.41 6.80 24.69
C LYS A 694 6.84 6.37 23.37
N VAL A 695 7.71 6.43 22.37
CA VAL A 695 7.50 5.76 21.09
C VAL A 695 7.33 4.27 21.41
N PRO A 696 6.22 3.62 21.00
CA PRO A 696 6.12 2.17 21.06
C PRO A 696 7.34 1.60 20.33
N GLY A 697 8.10 0.70 20.97
CA GLY A 697 9.36 0.18 20.42
C GLY A 697 9.18 -0.30 18.98
N GLY A 698 9.65 0.53 18.05
CA GLY A 698 9.59 0.41 16.61
C GLY A 698 10.42 1.57 16.06
N THR A 699 11.32 1.27 15.14
CA THR A 699 12.20 2.26 14.52
C THR A 699 11.34 3.36 13.85
N PRO A 700 11.68 4.66 14.00
CA PRO A 700 10.81 5.74 13.56
C PRO A 700 10.89 5.87 12.04
N GLY A 701 9.83 5.47 11.34
CA GLY A 701 9.74 5.61 9.88
C GLY A 701 8.40 5.19 9.26
N GLN A 702 7.56 4.43 9.98
CA GLN A 702 6.26 3.98 9.49
C GLN A 702 5.12 4.51 10.35
N GLN A 703 4.47 5.58 9.90
CA GLN A 703 3.06 5.86 10.16
C GLN A 703 2.57 7.01 9.27
N HIS A 704 2.07 6.68 8.08
CA HIS A 704 0.99 7.45 7.47
C HIS A 704 -0.12 6.50 7.03
N SER A 705 -1.12 6.40 7.90
CA SER A 705 -2.38 5.70 7.71
C SER A 705 -3.22 6.43 6.64
N GLU A 706 -3.65 5.69 5.61
CA GLU A 706 -4.83 6.04 4.84
C GLU A 706 -6.04 6.20 5.78
N TYR A 707 -6.81 7.25 5.55
CA TYR A 707 -7.99 7.61 6.35
C TYR A 707 -9.24 7.43 5.49
N THR A 708 -10.10 6.47 5.83
CA THR A 708 -11.37 6.20 5.13
C THR A 708 -12.57 6.78 5.91
N PRO A 709 -13.44 7.60 5.29
CA PRO A 709 -14.62 8.19 5.91
C PRO A 709 -15.68 7.19 6.38
N LEU A 710 -16.19 7.41 7.59
CA LEU A 710 -17.49 6.92 8.07
C LEU A 710 -18.65 7.58 7.31
N ARG A 711 -19.39 6.80 6.50
CA ARG A 711 -20.56 7.23 5.72
C ARG A 711 -21.78 7.44 6.63
N GLU A 712 -22.45 8.58 6.44
CA GLU A 712 -23.75 8.92 7.01
C GLU A 712 -24.90 8.31 6.20
N ASP A 713 -25.99 8.04 6.93
CA ASP A 713 -27.26 7.47 6.52
C ASP A 713 -27.93 8.16 5.33
N GLU A 714 -28.39 7.36 4.37
CA GLU A 714 -29.34 7.76 3.34
C GLU A 714 -30.77 7.58 3.87
N THR A 715 -31.47 8.71 3.97
CA THR A 715 -32.90 8.81 4.24
C THR A 715 -33.67 8.59 2.94
N THR A 716 -34.49 7.52 2.95
CA THR A 716 -35.79 7.38 2.26
C THR A 716 -36.01 8.16 0.95
N ALA A 717 -35.89 7.46 -0.18
CA ALA A 717 -36.74 7.68 -1.34
C ALA A 717 -37.54 6.40 -1.60
N LYS A 718 -38.86 6.49 -1.40
CA LYS A 718 -39.83 5.48 -1.85
C LYS A 718 -40.08 5.74 -3.33
N GLU A 719 -40.03 4.70 -4.16
CA GLU A 719 -40.81 4.68 -5.40
C GLU A 719 -41.35 3.27 -5.67
N GLU A 720 -42.62 3.25 -6.03
CA GLU A 720 -43.51 2.11 -6.14
C GLU A 720 -43.27 1.31 -7.42
N VAL A 721 -43.50 0.01 -7.32
CA VAL A 721 -43.52 -0.95 -8.42
C VAL A 721 -44.76 -0.71 -9.28
N VAL A 722 -44.57 -0.42 -10.57
CA VAL A 722 -45.60 -0.62 -11.61
C VAL A 722 -45.03 -1.50 -12.72
N ASN A 723 -45.54 -2.73 -12.79
CA ASN A 723 -45.36 -3.70 -13.87
C ASN A 723 -46.15 -3.26 -15.12
N ILE A 724 -45.51 -3.11 -16.29
CA ILE A 724 -46.17 -3.33 -17.60
C ILE A 724 -45.20 -4.02 -18.57
N SER A 725 -45.74 -5.04 -19.24
CA SER A 725 -45.19 -5.97 -20.23
C SER A 725 -45.01 -5.40 -21.65
N GLN A 726 -44.08 -6.01 -22.40
CA GLN A 726 -44.00 -6.21 -23.87
C GLN A 726 -44.45 -5.09 -24.84
N GLY A 727 -43.53 -4.72 -25.75
CA GLY A 727 -43.86 -4.39 -27.15
C GLY A 727 -43.69 -2.93 -27.60
N ASP A 728 -42.74 -2.74 -28.51
CA ASP A 728 -42.59 -1.67 -29.50
C ASP A 728 -42.17 -0.21 -29.13
N LYS A 729 -41.14 0.20 -29.89
CA LYS A 729 -40.59 1.54 -30.21
C LYS A 729 -41.31 2.77 -29.63
N LEU A 730 -40.56 3.60 -28.89
CA LEU A 730 -40.31 5.00 -29.29
C LEU A 730 -39.17 5.64 -28.48
N SER A 731 -38.44 6.49 -29.20
CA SER A 731 -37.33 7.35 -28.84
C SER A 731 -37.59 8.37 -27.73
N ASN A 732 -36.48 8.77 -27.08
CA ASN A 732 -36.26 9.97 -26.25
C ASN A 732 -36.76 9.93 -24.80
N ILE A 733 -35.91 9.44 -23.90
CA ILE A 733 -35.79 9.96 -22.54
C ILE A 733 -34.28 10.12 -22.25
N GLU A 734 -33.82 11.37 -22.22
CA GLU A 734 -32.50 11.72 -21.70
C GLU A 734 -32.46 11.42 -20.20
N VAL A 735 -31.72 10.38 -19.82
CA VAL A 735 -31.31 10.15 -18.43
C VAL A 735 -30.03 10.96 -18.21
N ALA A 736 -30.11 12.00 -17.37
CA ALA A 736 -28.95 12.77 -16.94
C ALA A 736 -27.94 11.86 -16.22
N PRO A 737 -26.64 11.94 -16.52
CA PRO A 737 -25.65 11.02 -15.95
C PRO A 737 -25.38 11.35 -14.48
N GLU A 738 -25.47 10.35 -13.60
CA GLU A 738 -24.80 10.41 -12.30
C GLU A 738 -23.29 10.51 -12.55
N CYS A 739 -22.76 11.71 -12.33
CA CYS A 739 -21.37 12.05 -12.57
C CYS A 739 -20.48 11.29 -11.58
N GLU A 740 -19.71 10.31 -12.05
CA GLU A 740 -18.49 9.85 -11.38
C GLU A 740 -17.59 11.06 -11.19
N ILE A 741 -17.58 11.64 -9.98
CA ILE A 741 -16.71 12.76 -9.65
C ILE A 741 -15.30 12.19 -9.45
N LYS A 742 -14.52 12.13 -10.54
CA LYS A 742 -13.09 11.83 -10.49
C LYS A 742 -12.38 12.89 -9.63
N PRO A 743 -11.44 12.50 -8.76
CA PRO A 743 -10.63 13.47 -8.03
C PRO A 743 -9.95 14.41 -9.03
N VAL A 744 -9.93 15.71 -8.74
CA VAL A 744 -9.35 16.71 -9.65
C VAL A 744 -7.83 16.62 -9.53
N ARG A 745 -7.22 15.64 -10.20
CA ARG A 745 -5.76 15.60 -10.37
C ARG A 745 -5.33 16.81 -11.19
N GLY A 746 -4.24 17.45 -10.76
CA GLY A 746 -3.64 18.55 -11.50
C GLY A 746 -3.22 18.07 -12.90
N PRO A 747 -3.21 18.95 -13.91
CA PRO A 747 -2.72 18.59 -15.23
C PRO A 747 -1.27 18.08 -15.16
N PRO A 748 -0.85 17.15 -16.03
CA PRO A 748 0.55 16.75 -16.14
C PRO A 748 1.42 18.00 -16.33
N CYS A 749 2.48 18.15 -15.55
CA CYS A 749 3.37 19.32 -15.48
C CYS A 749 2.86 20.55 -14.69
N GLU A 750 1.85 20.42 -13.82
CA GLU A 750 1.41 21.48 -12.92
C GLU A 750 2.58 22.05 -12.09
N THR A 751 2.85 23.35 -12.21
CA THR A 751 3.86 24.03 -11.40
C THR A 751 3.42 24.12 -9.94
N LYS A 752 4.36 24.30 -9.01
CA LYS A 752 4.03 24.46 -7.58
C LYS A 752 2.99 25.56 -7.32
N GLN A 753 3.09 26.69 -8.02
CA GLN A 753 2.14 27.79 -7.87
C GLN A 753 0.74 27.40 -8.33
N GLU A 754 0.65 26.67 -9.44
CA GLU A 754 -0.64 26.19 -9.97
C GLU A 754 -1.27 25.17 -9.02
N ARG A 755 -0.48 24.26 -8.44
CA ARG A 755 -0.93 23.31 -7.39
C ARG A 755 -1.52 24.03 -6.18
N TYR A 756 -0.85 25.07 -5.67
CA TYR A 756 -1.38 25.86 -4.56
C TYR A 756 -2.69 26.58 -4.92
N ILE A 757 -2.80 27.13 -6.14
CA ILE A 757 -4.00 27.80 -6.61
C ILE A 757 -5.15 26.79 -6.78
N ARG A 758 -4.87 25.58 -7.27
CA ARG A 758 -5.85 24.49 -7.38
C ARG A 758 -6.34 24.04 -6.01
N CYS A 759 -5.45 23.73 -5.08
CA CYS A 759 -5.79 23.37 -3.70
C CYS A 759 -6.61 24.48 -3.01
N ALA A 760 -6.20 25.74 -3.17
CA ALA A 760 -6.94 26.89 -2.65
C ALA A 760 -8.36 26.95 -3.20
N LYS A 761 -8.56 26.73 -4.51
CA LYS A 761 -9.89 26.71 -5.15
C LYS A 761 -10.75 25.55 -4.64
N LEU A 762 -10.17 24.37 -4.41
CA LEU A 762 -10.88 23.18 -3.93
C LEU A 762 -11.48 23.40 -2.54
N VAL A 763 -10.72 24.01 -1.61
CA VAL A 763 -11.20 24.26 -0.24
C VAL A 763 -11.76 25.65 0.00
N TRP A 764 -11.74 26.54 -1.00
CA TRP A 764 -12.06 27.96 -0.89
C TRP A 764 -13.33 28.22 -0.09
N PHE A 765 -14.43 27.56 -0.47
CA PHE A 765 -15.73 27.78 0.16
C PHE A 765 -15.70 27.42 1.66
N ASN A 766 -15.17 26.24 2.01
CA ASN A 766 -15.14 25.78 3.40
C ASN A 766 -14.18 26.63 4.25
N SER A 767 -13.00 26.94 3.72
CA SER A 767 -11.97 27.70 4.44
C SER A 767 -12.35 29.17 4.65
N VAL A 768 -13.01 29.82 3.68
CA VAL A 768 -13.51 31.20 3.83
C VAL A 768 -14.67 31.26 4.82
N ASN A 769 -15.61 30.30 4.78
CA ASN A 769 -16.68 30.24 5.77
C ASN A 769 -16.13 30.03 7.19
N LEU A 770 -15.10 29.18 7.34
CA LEU A 770 -14.41 28.98 8.61
C LEU A 770 -13.70 30.25 9.09
N MET A 771 -12.96 30.93 8.20
CA MET A 771 -12.32 32.23 8.47
C MET A 771 -13.35 33.25 8.97
N LEU A 772 -14.49 33.36 8.31
CA LEU A 772 -15.55 34.31 8.68
C LEU A 772 -16.18 33.96 10.03
N VAL A 773 -16.43 32.67 10.31
CA VAL A 773 -16.92 32.22 11.63
C VAL A 773 -15.93 32.63 12.73
N TYR A 774 -14.64 32.37 12.52
CA TYR A 774 -13.59 32.73 13.48
C TYR A 774 -13.41 34.26 13.60
N PHE A 775 -13.59 35.00 12.51
CA PHE A 775 -13.63 36.46 12.58
C PHE A 775 -14.82 36.92 13.45
N PHE A 776 -16.03 36.45 13.16
CA PHE A 776 -17.25 36.84 13.87
C PHE A 776 -17.23 36.43 15.34
N GLU A 777 -16.77 35.22 15.65
CA GLU A 777 -16.74 34.72 17.03
C GLU A 777 -15.74 35.48 17.89
N TYR A 778 -14.58 35.88 17.36
CA TYR A 778 -13.57 36.61 18.15
C TYR A 778 -13.97 38.08 18.33
N VAL A 779 -14.62 38.70 17.33
CA VAL A 779 -15.24 40.02 17.50
C VAL A 779 -16.33 39.96 18.59
N ALA A 780 -17.16 38.91 18.61
CA ALA A 780 -18.19 38.73 19.63
C ALA A 780 -17.63 38.43 21.02
N SER A 781 -16.73 37.44 21.14
CA SER A 781 -16.23 36.90 22.41
C SER A 781 -15.18 37.77 23.10
N VAL A 782 -14.44 38.60 22.35
CA VAL A 782 -13.41 39.48 22.92
C VAL A 782 -13.84 40.95 22.86
N GLY A 783 -14.31 41.43 21.70
CA GLY A 783 -14.73 42.81 21.53
C GLY A 783 -16.11 43.12 22.12
N GLY A 784 -17.13 42.40 21.67
CA GLY A 784 -18.52 42.61 22.10
C GLY A 784 -18.77 42.25 23.55
N ALA A 785 -18.19 41.14 24.02
CA ALA A 785 -18.33 40.65 25.38
C ALA A 785 -17.78 41.64 26.43
N ASP A 786 -16.60 42.22 26.20
CA ASP A 786 -16.01 43.24 27.09
C ASP A 786 -16.93 44.45 27.25
N LEU A 787 -17.50 44.94 26.16
CA LEU A 787 -18.40 46.10 26.15
C LEU A 787 -19.76 45.81 26.77
N ALA A 788 -20.30 44.61 26.53
CA ALA A 788 -21.62 44.21 27.00
C ALA A 788 -21.71 44.08 28.54
N VAL A 789 -20.60 43.76 29.22
CA VAL A 789 -20.60 43.52 30.68
C VAL A 789 -20.15 44.72 31.52
N LYS A 790 -19.55 45.75 30.90
CA LYS A 790 -19.01 46.93 31.59
C LYS A 790 -20.04 47.74 32.40
N SER A 791 -21.33 47.67 32.06
CA SER A 791 -22.40 48.38 32.79
C SER A 791 -23.06 47.55 33.90
N ILE A 792 -22.74 46.26 34.02
CA ILE A 792 -23.41 45.36 34.94
C ILE A 792 -22.60 45.26 36.23
N LYS A 793 -23.09 45.86 37.31
CA LYS A 793 -22.47 45.83 38.64
C LYS A 793 -23.41 45.17 39.65
N GLY A 794 -22.87 44.34 40.54
CA GLY A 794 -23.63 43.75 41.63
C GLY A 794 -22.99 42.47 42.20
N ASN A 795 -23.66 41.33 42.15
CA ASN A 795 -23.18 40.10 42.79
C ASN A 795 -21.89 39.54 42.13
N TRP A 796 -21.23 38.60 42.80
CA TRP A 796 -19.92 38.06 42.37
C TRP A 796 -19.87 37.61 40.89
N PHE A 797 -20.97 37.07 40.37
CA PHE A 797 -21.10 36.67 38.96
C PHE A 797 -21.07 37.86 38.00
N GLN A 798 -21.59 39.01 38.41
CA GLN A 798 -21.58 40.25 37.64
C GLN A 798 -20.19 40.90 37.62
N GLU A 799 -19.48 40.87 38.75
CA GLU A 799 -18.11 41.41 38.83
C GLU A 799 -17.08 40.59 38.04
N ASN A 800 -17.29 39.27 37.93
CA ASN A 800 -16.42 38.35 37.18
C ASN A 800 -16.97 38.01 35.78
N SER A 801 -17.96 38.76 35.28
CA SER A 801 -18.70 38.43 34.06
C SER A 801 -17.82 38.16 32.83
N TYR A 802 -16.77 38.95 32.64
CA TYR A 802 -15.87 38.80 31.47
C TYR A 802 -15.13 37.45 31.48
N ALA A 803 -14.58 37.07 32.64
CA ALA A 803 -13.90 35.79 32.80
C ALA A 803 -14.89 34.62 32.69
N ILE A 804 -16.10 34.77 33.25
CA ILE A 804 -17.17 33.75 33.15
C ILE A 804 -17.67 33.62 31.70
N LEU A 805 -17.75 34.70 30.92
CA LEU A 805 -18.06 34.64 29.50
C LEU A 805 -16.98 33.88 28.72
N SER A 806 -15.70 34.12 29.04
CA SER A 806 -14.59 33.33 28.49
C SER A 806 -14.75 31.83 28.80
N PHE A 807 -15.17 31.49 30.03
CA PHE A 807 -15.52 30.11 30.40
C PHE A 807 -16.70 29.56 29.59
N CYS A 808 -17.81 30.30 29.49
CA CYS A 808 -19.00 29.90 28.73
C CYS A 808 -18.69 29.66 27.25
N TYR A 809 -17.87 30.52 26.66
CA TYR A 809 -17.37 30.36 25.29
C TYR A 809 -16.62 29.04 25.14
N GLN A 810 -15.62 28.80 25.99
CA GLN A 810 -14.81 27.58 25.93
C GLN A 810 -15.62 26.31 26.21
N PHE A 811 -16.64 26.40 27.07
CA PHE A 811 -17.57 25.31 27.33
C PHE A 811 -18.40 24.96 26.08
N GLY A 812 -18.90 25.97 25.35
CA GLY A 812 -19.57 25.76 24.07
C GLY A 812 -18.64 25.16 23.00
N VAL A 813 -17.38 25.62 22.93
CA VAL A 813 -16.37 25.05 22.02
C VAL A 813 -16.08 23.59 22.34
N LEU A 814 -15.94 23.25 23.63
CA LEU A 814 -15.73 21.86 24.07
C LEU A 814 -16.90 20.97 23.64
N LEU A 815 -18.14 21.36 23.97
CA LEU A 815 -19.34 20.60 23.62
C LEU A 815 -19.46 20.35 22.12
N SER A 816 -19.25 21.38 21.31
CA SER A 816 -19.36 21.28 19.86
C SER A 816 -18.21 20.51 19.22
N ARG A 817 -16.97 20.61 19.73
CA ARG A 817 -15.85 19.79 19.25
C ARG A 817 -16.04 18.31 19.56
N SER A 818 -16.64 17.99 20.70
CA SER A 818 -17.00 16.62 21.08
C SER A 818 -18.20 16.07 20.30
N SER A 819 -18.97 16.92 19.61
CA SER A 819 -20.20 16.52 18.90
C SER A 819 -19.98 15.84 17.55
N LEU A 820 -18.77 15.90 16.98
CA LEU A 820 -18.49 15.38 15.63
C LEU A 820 -18.83 13.89 15.47
N GLN A 821 -18.67 13.10 16.54
CA GLN A 821 -18.98 11.67 16.56
C GLN A 821 -20.50 11.40 16.62
N LEU A 822 -21.31 12.41 16.94
CA LEU A 822 -22.75 12.30 17.13
C LEU A 822 -23.53 12.87 15.94
N PHE A 823 -23.16 14.05 15.43
CA PHE A 823 -23.86 14.70 14.31
C PHE A 823 -22.87 15.50 13.44
N LYS A 824 -22.98 15.41 12.11
CA LYS A 824 -22.13 16.15 11.16
C LYS A 824 -22.95 17.16 10.36
N ILE A 825 -22.37 18.33 10.12
CA ILE A 825 -23.04 19.47 9.49
C ILE A 825 -22.38 19.74 8.14
N LYS A 826 -23.05 19.31 7.06
CA LYS A 826 -22.57 19.50 5.68
C LYS A 826 -22.69 20.94 5.18
N ARG A 827 -23.65 21.71 5.69
CA ARG A 827 -23.96 23.09 5.23
C ARG A 827 -23.33 24.15 6.14
N ILE A 828 -22.01 24.31 6.07
CA ILE A 828 -21.24 25.24 6.93
C ILE A 828 -21.71 26.69 6.78
N GLY A 829 -22.14 27.12 5.59
CA GLY A 829 -22.58 28.51 5.36
C GLY A 829 -23.74 28.97 6.25
N ILE A 830 -24.59 28.04 6.74
CA ILE A 830 -25.64 28.36 7.70
C ILE A 830 -25.02 28.80 9.04
N ILE A 831 -23.99 28.07 9.50
CA ILE A 831 -23.26 28.41 10.73
C ILE A 831 -22.61 29.79 10.59
N THR A 832 -22.03 30.11 9.43
CA THR A 832 -21.42 31.42 9.16
C THR A 832 -22.44 32.56 9.26
N ILE A 833 -23.64 32.40 8.70
CA ILE A 833 -24.72 33.39 8.80
C ILE A 833 -25.17 33.55 10.26
N LEU A 834 -25.42 32.43 10.96
CA LEU A 834 -25.83 32.43 12.36
C LEU A 834 -24.77 33.10 13.26
N GLN A 835 -23.49 32.87 13.00
CA GLN A 835 -22.40 33.50 13.74
C GLN A 835 -22.27 34.99 13.43
N GLY A 836 -22.49 35.41 12.18
CA GLY A 836 -22.54 36.82 11.80
C GLY A 836 -23.69 37.56 12.48
N LEU A 837 -24.88 36.96 12.54
CA LEU A 837 -26.02 37.48 13.30
C LEU A 837 -25.70 37.55 14.79
N ASN A 838 -25.05 36.51 15.35
CA ASN A 838 -24.63 36.49 16.74
C ASN A 838 -23.63 37.63 17.05
N MET A 839 -22.64 37.86 16.18
CA MET A 839 -21.73 38.99 16.31
C MET A 839 -22.48 40.33 16.30
N ALA A 840 -23.43 40.52 15.37
CA ALA A 840 -24.22 41.73 15.31
C ALA A 840 -25.02 41.95 16.62
N LEU A 841 -25.62 40.89 17.17
CA LEU A 841 -26.30 40.93 18.47
C LEU A 841 -25.36 41.36 19.60
N TRP A 842 -24.14 40.83 19.66
CA TRP A 842 -23.13 41.22 20.66
C TRP A 842 -22.68 42.69 20.51
N LEU A 843 -22.55 43.19 19.28
CA LEU A 843 -22.21 44.60 19.04
C LEU A 843 -23.37 45.53 19.42
N ILE A 844 -24.61 45.18 19.07
CA ILE A 844 -25.82 45.90 19.46
C ILE A 844 -25.95 45.90 20.99
N GLN A 845 -25.75 44.75 21.64
CA GLN A 845 -25.76 44.64 23.09
C GLN A 845 -24.66 45.50 23.73
N GLY A 846 -23.45 45.51 23.18
CA GLY A 846 -22.36 46.36 23.67
C GLY A 846 -22.66 47.86 23.58
N ARG A 847 -23.45 48.28 22.58
CA ARG A 847 -23.80 49.70 22.36
C ARG A 847 -25.06 50.16 23.10
N TYR A 848 -26.10 49.34 23.07
CA TYR A 848 -27.44 49.70 23.54
C TYR A 848 -27.83 49.01 24.86
N LYS A 849 -27.08 48.01 25.31
CA LYS A 849 -27.24 47.34 26.61
C LYS A 849 -28.68 46.89 26.85
N MET A 850 -29.27 46.18 25.88
CA MET A 850 -30.69 45.78 25.88
C MET A 850 -31.00 44.60 26.81
N ILE A 851 -30.02 43.74 27.08
CA ILE A 851 -30.14 42.56 27.92
C ILE A 851 -29.49 42.85 29.27
N ASP A 852 -30.29 42.95 30.33
CA ASP A 852 -29.81 43.19 31.71
C ASP A 852 -29.43 41.88 32.44
N SER A 853 -29.88 40.74 31.94
CA SER A 853 -29.63 39.43 32.57
C SER A 853 -28.30 38.82 32.12
N VAL A 854 -27.35 38.71 33.06
CA VAL A 854 -26.06 38.03 32.83
C VAL A 854 -26.21 36.56 32.45
N TRP A 855 -27.26 35.88 32.93
CA TRP A 855 -27.51 34.48 32.58
C TRP A 855 -27.86 34.29 31.11
N ILE A 856 -28.58 35.25 30.52
CA ILE A 856 -28.88 35.25 29.08
C ILE A 856 -27.60 35.50 28.28
N LEU A 857 -26.74 36.43 28.74
CA LEU A 857 -25.44 36.67 28.10
C LEU A 857 -24.52 35.46 28.17
N PHE A 858 -24.51 34.73 29.29
CA PHE A 858 -23.77 33.46 29.43
C PHE A 858 -24.27 32.39 28.47
N ALA A 859 -25.59 32.21 28.36
CA ALA A 859 -26.18 31.27 27.41
C ALA A 859 -25.86 31.63 25.95
N LEU A 860 -25.94 32.92 25.59
CA LEU A 860 -25.54 33.42 24.27
C LEU A 860 -24.05 33.22 23.98
N MET A 861 -23.20 33.23 25.00
CA MET A 861 -21.77 32.97 24.83
C MET A 861 -21.46 31.47 24.69
N VAL A 862 -22.21 30.60 25.38
CA VAL A 862 -22.17 29.14 25.09
C VAL A 862 -22.59 28.90 23.65
N TYR A 863 -23.65 29.56 23.18
CA TYR A 863 -24.08 29.49 21.78
C TYR A 863 -23.00 29.97 20.80
N CYS A 864 -22.30 31.06 21.12
CA CYS A 864 -21.15 31.54 20.35
C CYS A 864 -20.07 30.47 20.20
N GLY A 865 -19.69 29.80 21.30
CA GLY A 865 -18.70 28.73 21.29
C GLY A 865 -19.19 27.46 20.58
N LEU A 866 -20.48 27.13 20.66
CA LEU A 866 -21.07 25.98 19.97
C LEU A 866 -20.97 26.12 18.45
N LEU A 867 -21.30 27.29 17.90
CA LEU A 867 -21.21 27.55 16.47
C LEU A 867 -19.74 27.54 15.98
N GLY A 868 -18.85 28.15 16.76
CA GLY A 868 -17.41 28.17 16.51
C GLY A 868 -16.77 26.79 16.42
N GLY A 869 -16.92 26.01 17.50
CA GLY A 869 -16.35 24.66 17.57
C GLY A 869 -17.01 23.69 16.59
N ALA A 870 -18.31 23.82 16.32
CA ALA A 870 -19.00 23.01 15.30
C ALA A 870 -18.49 23.32 13.90
N SER A 871 -18.30 24.60 13.54
CA SER A 871 -17.71 25.00 12.27
C SER A 871 -16.31 24.41 12.09
N TYR A 872 -15.47 24.51 13.12
CA TYR A 872 -14.10 24.01 13.11
C TYR A 872 -14.05 22.51 12.78
N VAL A 873 -14.71 21.66 13.58
CA VAL A 873 -14.60 20.21 13.39
C VAL A 873 -15.25 19.73 12.09
N ASN A 874 -16.34 20.37 11.66
CA ASN A 874 -17.02 19.98 10.43
C ASN A 874 -16.27 20.42 9.17
N VAL A 875 -15.59 21.57 9.18
CA VAL A 875 -14.76 22.02 8.04
C VAL A 875 -13.57 21.08 7.82
N PHE A 876 -12.82 20.76 8.87
CA PHE A 876 -11.70 19.81 8.75
C PHE A 876 -12.20 18.40 8.38
N TYR A 877 -13.33 17.96 8.95
CA TYR A 877 -13.97 16.70 8.55
C TYR A 877 -14.36 16.70 7.07
N LEU A 878 -14.94 17.78 6.55
CA LEU A 878 -15.35 17.87 5.15
C LEU A 878 -14.15 17.89 4.21
N ILE A 879 -13.05 18.58 4.56
CA ILE A 879 -11.81 18.58 3.77
C ILE A 879 -11.15 17.19 3.75
N LEU A 880 -11.07 16.53 4.91
CA LEU A 880 -10.45 15.20 5.03
C LEU A 880 -11.22 14.09 4.29
N HIS A 881 -12.50 14.31 4.01
CA HIS A 881 -13.37 13.30 3.41
C HIS A 881 -13.97 13.73 2.07
N ASP A 882 -13.53 14.86 1.50
CA ASP A 882 -13.96 15.28 0.17
C ASP A 882 -13.25 14.43 -0.90
N LYS A 883 -14.03 13.64 -1.63
CA LYS A 883 -13.54 12.77 -2.71
C LYS A 883 -12.93 13.56 -3.89
N LYS A 884 -13.19 14.88 -3.97
CA LYS A 884 -12.61 15.77 -4.99
C LYS A 884 -11.14 16.09 -4.72
N ILE A 885 -10.68 15.93 -3.48
CA ILE A 885 -9.32 16.26 -3.04
C ILE A 885 -8.45 14.99 -3.07
N PRO A 886 -7.41 14.92 -3.93
CA PRO A 886 -6.45 13.83 -3.94
C PRO A 886 -5.75 13.65 -2.58
N ASP A 887 -5.42 12.43 -2.18
CA ASP A 887 -4.78 12.15 -0.88
C ASP A 887 -3.44 12.88 -0.70
N GLU A 888 -2.66 13.02 -1.77
CA GLU A 888 -1.40 13.78 -1.83
C GLU A 888 -1.57 15.29 -1.62
N ASP A 889 -2.77 15.84 -1.83
CA ASP A 889 -3.08 17.27 -1.73
C ASP A 889 -3.84 17.62 -0.43
N ARG A 890 -4.25 16.62 0.36
CA ARG A 890 -5.02 16.83 1.61
C ARG A 890 -4.26 17.65 2.63
N GLU A 891 -2.95 17.42 2.78
CA GLU A 891 -2.11 18.17 3.70
C GLU A 891 -2.09 19.68 3.35
N VAL A 892 -1.87 20.00 2.07
CA VAL A 892 -1.87 21.39 1.57
C VAL A 892 -3.23 22.05 1.81
N CYS A 893 -4.32 21.31 1.57
CA CYS A 893 -5.69 21.77 1.78
C CYS A 893 -6.01 22.08 3.26
N ILE A 894 -5.56 21.23 4.19
CA ILE A 894 -5.71 21.41 5.64
C ILE A 894 -4.89 22.63 6.11
N ASN A 895 -3.66 22.77 5.62
CA ASN A 895 -2.81 23.91 5.93
C ASN A 895 -3.42 25.23 5.46
N TYR A 896 -4.08 25.25 4.29
CA TYR A 896 -4.78 26.42 3.77
C TYR A 896 -5.96 26.84 4.67
N ALA A 897 -6.76 25.87 5.13
CA ALA A 897 -7.86 26.13 6.07
C ALA A 897 -7.34 26.67 7.41
N ALA A 898 -6.27 26.09 7.94
CA ALA A 898 -5.65 26.52 9.20
C ALA A 898 -5.03 27.93 9.11
N LEU A 899 -4.47 28.30 7.95
CA LEU A 899 -3.95 29.65 7.68
C LEU A 899 -5.08 30.69 7.68
N LEU A 900 -6.19 30.39 6.99
CA LEU A 900 -7.33 31.29 6.89
C LEU A 900 -8.04 31.47 8.24
N VAL A 901 -8.07 30.46 9.12
CA VAL A 901 -8.50 30.64 10.51
C VAL A 901 -7.65 31.70 11.22
N THR A 902 -6.32 31.58 11.17
CA THR A 902 -5.42 32.54 11.82
C THR A 902 -5.61 33.94 11.25
N PHE A 903 -5.73 34.05 9.93
CA PHE A 903 -6.01 35.33 9.26
C PHE A 903 -7.32 35.96 9.74
N GLY A 904 -8.39 35.16 9.86
CA GLY A 904 -9.69 35.61 10.39
C GLY A 904 -9.59 36.17 11.82
N ILE A 905 -8.85 35.47 12.70
CA ILE A 905 -8.64 35.95 14.08
C ILE A 905 -7.79 37.24 14.09
N THR A 906 -6.75 37.32 13.28
CA THR A 906 -5.94 38.55 13.15
C THR A 906 -6.77 39.73 12.65
N MET A 907 -7.63 39.51 11.66
CA MET A 907 -8.56 40.52 11.16
C MET A 907 -9.56 40.93 12.25
N ALA A 908 -10.04 40.00 13.07
CA ALA A 908 -10.90 40.32 14.21
C ALA A 908 -10.18 41.23 15.21
N SER A 909 -8.92 40.94 15.54
CA SER A 909 -8.11 41.80 16.44
C SER A 909 -7.95 43.22 15.90
N VAL A 910 -7.65 43.36 14.60
CA VAL A 910 -7.53 44.67 13.93
C VAL A 910 -8.87 45.38 13.93
N PHE A 911 -9.96 44.67 13.61
CA PHE A 911 -11.31 45.22 13.64
C PHE A 911 -11.70 45.69 15.04
N ILE A 912 -11.42 44.92 16.09
CA ILE A 912 -11.67 45.30 17.49
C ILE A 912 -10.91 46.57 17.85
N LEU A 913 -9.64 46.70 17.44
CA LEU A 913 -8.86 47.91 17.66
C LEU A 913 -9.51 49.11 16.96
N ILE A 914 -9.88 48.98 15.68
CA ILE A 914 -10.55 50.05 14.93
C ILE A 914 -11.87 50.41 15.60
N MET A 915 -12.71 49.42 15.92
CA MET A 915 -13.99 49.58 16.59
C MET A 915 -13.86 50.37 17.89
N ASN A 916 -12.93 49.98 18.76
CA ASN A 916 -12.68 50.62 20.06
C ASN A 916 -12.15 52.05 19.94
N HIS A 917 -11.47 52.39 18.84
CA HIS A 917 -10.92 53.73 18.60
C HIS A 917 -11.82 54.63 17.73
N THR A 918 -12.91 54.09 17.15
CA THR A 918 -13.81 54.82 16.26
C THR A 918 -15.24 54.85 16.79
N PHE A 919 -16.12 53.97 16.30
CA PHE A 919 -17.57 54.06 16.50
C PHE A 919 -18.05 53.49 17.85
N MET A 920 -17.21 52.75 18.58
CA MET A 920 -17.46 52.33 19.97
C MET A 920 -16.60 53.09 20.99
N LYS A 921 -15.86 54.13 20.58
CA LYS A 921 -14.92 54.89 21.42
C LYS A 921 -15.53 55.36 22.75
N ASN A 922 -16.77 55.84 22.71
CA ASN A 922 -17.46 56.39 23.88
C ASN A 922 -17.92 55.31 24.88
N GLU A 923 -18.12 54.07 24.44
CA GLU A 923 -18.48 52.95 25.30
C GLU A 923 -17.25 52.33 25.99
N VAL A 924 -16.06 52.55 25.42
CA VAL A 924 -14.79 52.09 26.01
C VAL A 924 -14.29 53.06 27.09
N SER A 925 -14.57 54.36 26.97
CA SER A 925 -13.92 55.44 27.73
C SER A 925 -14.57 55.81 29.06
N THR A 926 -15.22 54.88 29.78
CA THR A 926 -15.76 55.19 31.13
C THR A 926 -14.69 55.20 32.23
N GLY A 927 -13.41 55.38 31.88
CA GLY A 927 -12.28 55.61 32.79
C GLY A 927 -11.26 56.54 32.15
N SER A 928 -10.94 57.62 32.87
CA SER A 928 -10.06 58.77 32.60
C SER A 928 -9.12 58.76 31.37
N GLU A 929 -9.18 59.85 30.62
CA GLU A 929 -8.20 60.27 29.60
C GLU A 929 -6.80 60.44 30.20
N ASP A 930 -5.75 59.89 29.56
CA ASP A 930 -4.63 60.71 29.09
C ASP A 930 -3.68 60.02 28.08
N SER A 931 -2.99 60.87 27.33
CA SER A 931 -2.05 60.71 26.19
C SER A 931 -0.97 59.59 26.29
N SER A 932 -0.23 59.11 25.27
CA SER A 932 0.06 59.46 23.87
C SER A 932 0.59 58.21 23.14
N ALA A 933 0.60 58.21 21.80
CA ALA A 933 0.98 57.07 20.94
C ALA A 933 2.43 56.55 21.11
N ALA A 934 3.30 57.27 21.83
CA ALA A 934 4.69 56.88 22.08
C ALA A 934 4.83 55.66 23.03
N HIS A 935 3.81 55.37 23.85
CA HIS A 935 3.87 54.26 24.81
C HIS A 935 3.69 52.87 24.18
N SER A 936 3.15 52.80 22.96
CA SER A 936 2.79 51.53 22.29
C SER A 936 4.01 50.68 21.90
N ALA A 937 5.12 51.34 21.54
CA ALA A 937 6.37 50.66 21.13
C ALA A 937 7.19 50.19 22.35
N ASP A 938 7.26 51.02 23.40
CA ASP A 938 7.88 50.63 24.68
C ASP A 938 7.07 49.53 25.37
N LEU A 939 5.73 49.50 25.24
CA LEU A 939 4.91 48.40 25.76
C LEU A 939 5.25 47.07 25.07
N LEU A 940 5.44 47.07 23.76
CA LEU A 940 5.76 45.86 23.00
C LEU A 940 7.16 45.33 23.38
N LEU A 941 8.11 46.24 23.61
CA LEU A 941 9.44 45.91 24.13
C LEU A 941 9.43 45.47 25.60
N SER A 942 8.51 45.99 26.41
CA SER A 942 8.33 45.59 27.82
C SER A 942 7.66 44.22 27.94
N TYR A 943 6.69 43.93 27.06
CA TYR A 943 6.01 42.64 26.94
C TYR A 943 6.91 41.55 26.36
N LEU A 944 7.93 41.92 25.58
CA LEU A 944 8.98 41.01 25.08
C LEU A 944 10.13 40.82 26.08
N ARG A 945 10.26 41.68 27.10
CA ARG A 945 11.24 41.54 28.20
C ARG A 945 10.72 40.72 29.38
N PHE A 946 9.39 40.56 29.48
CA PHE A 946 8.71 39.68 30.41
C PHE A 946 8.55 38.29 29.76
#